data_AF-A0A843JAT6-F1
#
_entry.id   AF-A0A843JAT6-F1
#
_cell.length_a   1.000
_cell.length_b   1.000
_cell.length_c   1.000
_cell.angle_alpha   90.00
_cell.angle_beta   90.00
_cell.angle_gamma   90.00
#
_symmetry.space_group_name_H-M   'P 1'
#
loop_
_entity.id
_entity.type
_entity.pdbx_description
1 polymer ?
#
loop_
_entity_poly.entity_id
_entity_poly.type
_entity_poly.pdbx_seq_one_letter_code
_entity_poly.pdbx_strand_id
1 'polypeptide(L)'
;MSRNGVVFLAVSILVLSCIAMSAVAIDAAKEKPVVDEGPHPEELYPDADIIITADPKGYTLMTFKAYGDYKVTESHPSEWFSKTITSKDLTVRELSLAKENMEIVFDGATIGKLTLFSIDNKNAMNAAINVHFTMVSGSIQSFSLMSITNGIKQYMSTSYEALPTPIRTADLDFISGTVDLINPSSMMLSVNTLNLNLGQGMAVNRLYTTGENGKYSNVCITINGAHVGYMSNVSSKIGSLQYDFLSGEIDYLCLGANTEHTSNRILSSMATSYVSGDVNVHIGSLVTVRNCIIGAGIINMPKMLCNGDPLISSPVHMVVIDAPDVTVYNDTAFLNERRTSAYHFNNYKIGQNPYASSVMDSFNLYNESSKVYADDGVWPSISSCTLPTGSILSLNTRFYIQPDAVFTIPKGTTMYNVNDIVLCGKLNIDGRMVNNSVIQCRSSSEVNGEFEGIGYLADYVYYSSATNSLKVMSERDAVVISLQEQNAIEDITATLGEGKETVIITVDGSSRIYGNQFMIALTDVSANGEFDKELRLDIKGIDRNTLNNCTVEVYMNVDQQVCNAIYVQDPDTEEYAMLSTAEYDPQIKFTAGGNQKFYLLSYTTDRPELPEASDKGMSTFDYALVAAIVAVLAVTVYALFTMMRD
;
A
#
# COMPACT_ATOMS: atom_id res chain seq x y z
N MET A 1 36.79 43.73 -18.03
CA MET A 1 36.81 43.07 -16.70
C MET A 1 35.73 42.00 -16.71
N SER A 2 36.13 40.72 -16.66
CA SER A 2 35.24 39.58 -16.93
C SER A 2 34.42 39.18 -15.69
N ARG A 3 33.17 38.78 -15.95
CA ARG A 3 32.15 38.31 -14.98
C ARG A 3 32.64 37.22 -14.01
N ASN A 4 33.76 36.55 -14.29
CA ASN A 4 34.34 35.50 -13.45
C ASN A 4 35.10 36.05 -12.23
N GLY A 5 35.53 37.31 -12.23
CA GLY A 5 36.21 37.93 -11.08
C GLY A 5 35.27 38.28 -9.93
N VAL A 6 33.98 38.53 -10.22
CA VAL A 6 32.99 38.92 -9.20
C VAL A 6 32.47 37.69 -8.44
N VAL A 7 32.32 36.55 -9.12
CA VAL A 7 31.91 35.29 -8.48
C VAL A 7 32.99 34.75 -7.54
N PHE A 8 34.27 34.84 -7.93
CA PHE A 8 35.37 34.44 -7.04
C PHE A 8 35.51 35.35 -5.82
N LEU A 9 35.27 36.66 -5.96
CA LEU A 9 35.30 37.58 -4.83
C LEU A 9 34.13 37.33 -3.86
N ALA A 10 32.93 37.08 -4.38
CA ALA A 10 31.75 36.78 -3.57
C ALA A 10 31.88 35.45 -2.80
N VAL A 11 32.40 34.40 -3.45
CA VAL A 11 32.64 33.11 -2.80
C VAL A 11 33.77 33.22 -1.76
N SER A 12 34.82 33.99 -2.04
CA SER A 12 35.91 34.21 -1.09
C SER A 12 35.45 34.98 0.15
N ILE A 13 34.58 35.99 -0.03
CA ILE A 13 33.97 36.73 1.09
C ILE A 13 33.05 35.80 1.89
N LEU A 14 32.25 34.95 1.24
CA LEU A 14 31.36 34.01 1.93
C LEU A 14 32.15 32.98 2.77
N VAL A 15 33.22 32.44 2.21
CA VAL A 15 34.12 31.49 2.89
C VAL A 15 34.87 32.18 4.04
N LEU A 16 35.35 33.41 3.87
CA LEU A 16 35.95 34.19 4.97
C LEU A 16 34.93 34.53 6.06
N SER A 17 33.68 34.83 5.71
CA SER A 17 32.62 35.07 6.71
C SER A 17 32.22 33.79 7.45
N CYS A 18 32.25 32.62 6.80
CA CYS A 18 32.02 31.33 7.46
C CYS A 18 33.19 30.95 8.38
N ILE A 19 34.44 31.24 8.00
CA ILE A 19 35.63 31.02 8.83
C ILE A 19 35.67 32.00 10.02
N ALA A 20 35.27 33.26 9.80
CA ALA A 20 35.16 34.25 10.88
C ALA A 20 34.01 33.91 11.85
N MET A 21 32.86 33.44 11.36
CA MET A 21 31.76 32.98 12.22
C MET A 21 32.11 31.72 13.02
N SER A 22 32.89 30.80 12.44
CA SER A 22 33.38 29.62 13.17
C SER A 22 34.50 29.97 14.17
N ALA A 23 35.33 30.98 13.90
CA ALA A 23 36.30 31.48 14.88
C ALA A 23 35.65 32.24 16.05
N VAL A 24 34.59 33.02 15.80
CA VAL A 24 33.82 33.70 16.85
C VAL A 24 32.98 32.71 17.69
N ALA A 25 32.52 31.61 17.09
CA ALA A 25 31.86 30.53 17.83
C ALA A 25 32.82 29.71 18.72
N ILE A 26 34.12 29.67 18.39
CA ILE A 26 35.14 28.94 19.17
C ILE A 26 35.71 29.78 20.34
N ASP A 27 35.74 31.11 20.22
CA ASP A 27 36.26 31.99 21.30
C ASP A 27 35.18 32.41 22.33
N ALA A 28 33.89 32.20 22.03
CA ALA A 28 32.79 32.34 23.00
C ALA A 28 32.68 31.15 23.98
N ALA A 29 33.48 30.09 23.81
CA ALA A 29 33.51 28.90 24.67
C ALA A 29 34.50 29.01 25.85
N LYS A 30 34.87 30.23 26.26
CA LYS A 30 35.78 30.48 27.41
C LYS A 30 35.20 31.34 28.52
N GLU A 31 33.88 31.50 28.55
CA GLU A 31 33.18 31.75 29.81
C GLU A 31 32.61 30.41 30.29
N LYS A 32 32.86 30.04 31.56
CA LYS A 32 32.16 28.91 32.17
C LYS A 32 30.67 29.13 31.91
N PRO A 33 29.94 28.19 31.28
CA PRO A 33 28.52 28.37 31.15
C PRO A 33 27.97 28.47 32.57
N VAL A 34 27.35 29.61 32.86
CA VAL A 34 26.29 29.63 33.87
C VAL A 34 25.32 28.60 33.35
N VAL A 35 25.28 27.44 34.01
CA VAL A 35 24.25 26.44 33.76
C VAL A 35 22.97 27.13 34.21
N ASP A 36 22.30 27.79 33.27
CA ASP A 36 20.88 28.03 33.39
C ASP A 36 20.31 26.62 33.45
N GLU A 37 19.98 26.16 34.66
CA GLU A 37 19.31 24.89 34.85
C GLU A 37 18.02 25.03 34.04
N GLY A 38 18.00 24.43 32.86
CA GLY A 38 16.81 24.42 32.01
C GLY A 38 15.60 23.99 32.84
N PRO A 39 14.39 24.39 32.45
CA PRO A 39 13.18 24.14 33.23
C PRO A 39 13.13 22.67 33.65
N HIS A 40 12.81 22.44 34.92
CA HIS A 40 12.74 21.08 35.45
C HIS A 40 11.70 20.29 34.62
N PRO A 41 11.90 18.98 34.37
CA PRO A 41 11.01 18.21 33.51
C PRO A 41 9.53 18.31 33.92
N GLU A 42 9.23 18.35 35.22
CA GLU A 42 7.90 18.54 35.78
C GLU A 42 7.26 19.91 35.48
N GLU A 43 8.05 20.94 35.16
CA GLU A 43 7.54 22.25 34.73
C GLU A 43 7.16 22.24 33.25
N LEU A 44 7.87 21.44 32.43
CA LEU A 44 7.58 21.25 31.01
C LEU A 44 6.35 20.34 30.79
N TYR A 45 6.19 19.34 31.66
CA TYR A 45 5.14 18.33 31.55
C TYR A 45 4.35 18.17 32.87
N PRO A 46 3.64 19.21 33.34
CA PRO A 46 2.97 19.21 34.64
C PRO A 46 1.85 18.17 34.75
N ASP A 47 1.21 17.84 33.62
CA ASP A 47 0.12 16.87 33.56
C ASP A 47 0.60 15.41 33.58
N ALA A 48 1.89 15.17 33.31
CA ALA A 48 2.46 13.83 33.33
C ALA A 48 2.40 13.19 34.72
N ASP A 49 2.23 11.87 34.80
CA ASP A 49 2.46 11.10 36.01
C ASP A 49 3.92 10.66 36.13
N ILE A 50 4.56 10.43 34.98
CA ILE A 50 5.93 9.93 34.86
C ILE A 50 6.59 10.59 33.64
N ILE A 51 7.82 11.05 33.84
CA ILE A 51 8.65 11.70 32.83
C ILE A 51 9.99 10.96 32.80
N ILE A 52 10.42 10.54 31.63
CA ILE A 52 11.69 9.84 31.40
C ILE A 52 12.56 10.74 30.54
N THR A 53 13.64 11.26 31.12
CA THR A 53 14.55 12.21 30.46
C THR A 53 16.00 11.77 30.54
N ALA A 54 16.87 12.42 29.77
CA ALA A 54 18.31 12.37 30.00
C ALA A 54 18.72 13.45 31.02
N ASP A 55 19.56 13.11 31.98
CA ASP A 55 20.23 14.08 32.84
C ASP A 55 21.38 14.79 32.08
N PRO A 56 21.94 15.89 32.63
CA PRO A 56 23.05 16.61 31.98
C PRO A 56 24.33 15.78 31.77
N LYS A 57 24.44 14.61 32.39
CA LYS A 57 25.56 13.66 32.25
C LYS A 57 25.23 12.53 31.26
N GLY A 58 24.04 12.53 30.67
CA GLY A 58 23.55 11.53 29.71
C GLY A 58 22.99 10.27 30.35
N TYR A 59 22.75 10.24 31.67
CA TYR A 59 22.05 9.14 32.33
C TYR A 59 20.54 9.29 32.17
N THR A 60 19.83 8.17 32.05
CA THR A 60 18.37 8.19 32.06
C THR A 60 17.87 8.50 33.47
N LEU A 61 17.03 9.51 33.59
CA LEU A 61 16.33 9.92 34.80
C LEU A 61 14.84 9.62 34.64
N MET A 62 14.23 9.04 35.67
CA MET A 62 12.78 8.88 35.75
C MET A 62 12.25 9.76 36.88
N THR A 63 11.49 10.78 36.53
CA THR A 63 10.78 11.68 37.45
C THR A 63 9.31 11.29 37.49
N PHE A 64 8.71 11.17 38.68
CA PHE A 64 7.36 10.62 38.84
C PHE A 64 6.63 11.21 40.04
N LYS A 65 5.29 11.29 39.95
CA LYS A 65 4.42 11.68 41.07
C LYS A 65 4.36 10.59 42.14
N ALA A 66 4.30 10.99 43.41
CA ALA A 66 4.33 10.16 44.61
C ALA A 66 3.42 8.93 44.50
N TYR A 67 3.96 7.73 44.78
CA TYR A 67 3.21 6.47 44.79
C TYR A 67 3.90 5.39 45.63
N GLY A 68 3.11 4.44 46.14
CA GLY A 68 3.63 3.29 46.90
C GLY A 68 4.40 3.72 48.15
N ASP A 69 5.69 3.38 48.18
CA ASP A 69 6.63 3.75 49.26
C ASP A 69 7.09 5.22 49.20
N TYR A 70 6.92 5.88 48.05
CA TYR A 70 7.21 7.32 47.89
C TYR A 70 5.97 8.12 48.26
N LYS A 71 6.03 8.82 49.41
CA LYS A 71 4.93 9.62 49.94
C LYS A 71 5.41 11.01 50.28
N VAL A 72 4.56 12.00 50.06
CA VAL A 72 4.79 13.36 50.53
C VAL A 72 4.91 13.33 52.06
N THR A 73 5.99 13.88 52.58
CA THR A 73 6.27 13.98 54.02
C THR A 73 6.67 15.41 54.34
N GLU A 74 6.66 15.80 55.61
CA GLU A 74 7.18 17.13 56.00
C GLU A 74 8.64 17.33 55.55
N SER A 75 9.44 16.27 55.52
CA SER A 75 10.83 16.29 55.02
C SER A 75 10.97 16.26 53.51
N HIS A 76 9.89 15.93 52.78
CA HIS A 76 9.86 15.96 51.32
C HIS A 76 8.46 16.40 50.86
N PRO A 77 8.21 17.73 50.81
CA PRO A 77 6.89 18.28 50.53
C PRO A 77 6.53 18.22 49.03
N SER A 78 7.49 17.92 48.15
CA SER A 78 7.24 17.73 46.73
C SER A 78 6.42 16.47 46.48
N GLU A 79 5.44 16.57 45.58
CA GLU A 79 4.78 15.38 45.04
C GLU A 79 5.65 14.64 44.01
N TRP A 80 6.72 15.26 43.52
CA TRP A 80 7.62 14.70 42.53
C TRP A 80 8.86 14.08 43.16
N PHE A 81 9.20 12.89 42.68
CA PHE A 81 10.37 12.13 43.05
C PHE A 81 11.15 11.77 41.79
N SER A 82 12.47 11.65 41.89
CA SER A 82 13.31 11.26 40.75
C SER A 82 14.23 10.11 41.11
N LYS A 83 14.46 9.22 40.14
CA LYS A 83 15.39 8.09 40.26
C LYS A 83 16.22 7.97 38.99
N THR A 84 17.55 7.89 39.15
CA THR A 84 18.46 7.57 38.04
C THR A 84 18.34 6.09 37.67
N ILE A 85 18.17 5.83 36.38
CA ILE A 85 18.06 4.49 35.81
C ILE A 85 19.43 4.08 35.27
N THR A 86 20.05 3.10 35.92
CA THR A 86 21.37 2.57 35.54
C THR A 86 21.29 1.35 34.63
N SER A 87 20.10 0.73 34.53
CA SER A 87 19.82 -0.41 33.67
C SER A 87 19.49 0.05 32.24
N LYS A 88 19.86 -0.76 31.25
CA LYS A 88 19.39 -0.57 29.86
C LYS A 88 17.92 -0.95 29.68
N ASP A 89 17.38 -1.71 30.62
CA ASP A 89 15.99 -2.14 30.65
C ASP A 89 15.24 -1.38 31.73
N LEU A 90 14.13 -0.75 31.37
CA LEU A 90 13.24 -0.02 32.25
C LEU A 90 11.82 -0.56 32.13
N THR A 91 11.29 -1.06 33.24
CA THR A 91 9.85 -1.18 33.43
C THR A 91 9.38 0.04 34.19
N VAL A 92 8.50 0.83 33.59
CA VAL A 92 8.05 2.11 34.15
C VAL A 92 7.23 1.89 35.41
N ARG A 93 6.26 0.95 35.38
CA ARG A 93 5.40 0.69 36.53
C ARG A 93 4.85 -0.74 36.59
N GLU A 94 4.59 -1.20 37.80
CA GLU A 94 3.78 -2.41 38.05
C GLU A 94 2.29 -2.07 37.92
N LEU A 95 1.52 -2.94 37.27
CA LEU A 95 0.13 -2.64 36.94
C LEU A 95 -0.75 -2.52 38.19
N SER A 96 -0.44 -3.24 39.27
CA SER A 96 -1.17 -3.10 40.55
C SER A 96 -1.03 -1.73 41.21
N LEU A 97 -0.04 -0.93 40.80
CA LEU A 97 0.24 0.42 41.28
C LEU A 97 -0.12 1.51 40.25
N ALA A 98 -0.68 1.12 39.11
CA ALA A 98 -1.12 2.07 38.09
C ALA A 98 -2.44 2.75 38.50
N LYS A 99 -2.57 4.02 38.16
CA LYS A 99 -3.84 4.75 38.26
C LYS A 99 -4.74 4.35 37.09
N GLU A 100 -6.02 4.70 37.18
CA GLU A 100 -6.98 4.45 36.09
C GLU A 100 -6.57 5.14 34.79
N ASN A 101 -6.00 6.35 34.87
CA ASN A 101 -5.42 7.07 33.73
C ASN A 101 -3.95 7.36 34.06
N MET A 102 -3.07 7.08 33.11
CA MET A 102 -1.62 7.24 33.27
C MET A 102 -1.06 8.05 32.11
N GLU A 103 -0.42 9.18 32.43
CA GLU A 103 0.27 10.05 31.48
C GLU A 103 1.79 9.83 31.59
N ILE A 104 2.44 9.38 30.52
CA ILE A 104 3.87 9.05 30.51
C ILE A 104 4.58 9.79 29.37
N VAL A 105 5.58 10.59 29.71
CA VAL A 105 6.38 11.35 28.73
C VAL A 105 7.80 10.79 28.65
N PHE A 106 8.32 10.63 27.44
CA PHE A 106 9.70 10.26 27.15
C PHE A 106 10.35 11.34 26.31
N ASP A 107 11.41 11.97 26.81
CA ASP A 107 12.05 13.10 26.16
C ASP A 107 13.58 13.07 26.30
N GLY A 108 14.28 12.80 25.20
CA GLY A 108 15.73 12.88 25.09
C GLY A 108 16.51 11.71 25.69
N ALA A 109 15.84 10.83 26.44
CA ALA A 109 16.47 9.65 27.04
C ALA A 109 16.91 8.61 26.01
N THR A 110 17.84 7.73 26.41
CA THR A 110 18.22 6.55 25.65
C THR A 110 17.99 5.29 26.48
N ILE A 111 17.13 4.39 26.00
CA ILE A 111 16.79 3.14 26.67
C ILE A 111 16.97 1.97 25.71
N GLY A 112 17.53 0.87 26.21
CA GLY A 112 17.54 -0.40 25.48
C GLY A 112 16.12 -0.94 25.38
N LYS A 113 15.57 -1.42 26.50
CA LYS A 113 14.19 -1.93 26.53
C LYS A 113 13.30 -1.08 27.43
N LEU A 114 12.29 -0.45 26.85
CA LEU A 114 11.24 0.25 27.59
C LEU A 114 9.98 -0.60 27.65
N THR A 115 9.49 -0.86 28.84
CA THR A 115 8.19 -1.49 29.08
C THR A 115 7.35 -0.59 29.97
N LEU A 116 6.17 -0.15 29.53
CA LEU A 116 5.38 0.78 30.35
C LEU A 116 4.81 0.07 31.58
N PHE A 117 4.17 -1.07 31.40
CA PHE A 117 3.55 -1.81 32.51
C PHE A 117 4.01 -3.26 32.62
N SER A 118 4.07 -3.75 33.86
CA SER A 118 4.27 -5.16 34.15
C SER A 118 3.11 -5.70 34.97
N ILE A 119 2.46 -6.75 34.50
CA ILE A 119 1.42 -7.45 35.27
C ILE A 119 2.12 -8.26 36.38
N ASP A 120 2.00 -7.74 37.59
CA ASP A 120 2.63 -8.24 38.81
C ASP A 120 1.66 -9.04 39.69
N ASN A 121 0.35 -8.84 39.54
CA ASN A 121 -0.69 -9.47 40.37
C ASN A 121 -1.86 -10.01 39.53
N LYS A 122 -2.41 -11.17 39.94
CA LYS A 122 -3.62 -11.78 39.36
C LYS A 122 -4.80 -10.81 39.33
N ASN A 123 -4.99 -10.01 40.39
CA ASN A 123 -6.10 -9.07 40.48
C ASN A 123 -5.95 -7.88 39.52
N ALA A 124 -4.72 -7.53 39.14
CA ALA A 124 -4.43 -6.43 38.23
C ALA A 124 -4.66 -6.80 36.75
N MET A 125 -4.78 -8.09 36.42
CA MET A 125 -4.95 -8.55 35.03
C MET A 125 -6.14 -7.93 34.29
N ASN A 126 -7.17 -7.49 35.00
CA ASN A 126 -8.35 -6.82 34.41
C ASN A 126 -8.52 -5.40 34.96
N ALA A 127 -7.42 -4.70 35.26
CA ALA A 127 -7.46 -3.33 35.77
C ALA A 127 -8.14 -2.33 34.80
N ALA A 128 -8.10 -2.61 33.49
CA ALA A 128 -8.72 -1.82 32.42
C ALA A 128 -8.34 -0.32 32.45
N ILE A 129 -7.05 -0.03 32.63
CA ILE A 129 -6.53 1.35 32.70
C ILE A 129 -6.45 1.99 31.31
N ASN A 130 -6.44 3.32 31.27
CA ASN A 130 -6.10 4.11 30.09
C ASN A 130 -4.65 4.59 30.20
N VAL A 131 -3.93 4.53 29.09
CA VAL A 131 -2.52 4.91 29.02
C VAL A 131 -2.35 5.87 27.87
N HIS A 132 -1.74 7.01 28.17
CA HIS A 132 -1.24 7.93 27.16
C HIS A 132 0.28 8.02 27.31
N PHE A 133 0.98 7.69 26.24
CA PHE A 133 2.43 7.73 26.17
C PHE A 133 2.87 8.67 25.06
N THR A 134 3.69 9.65 25.39
CA THR A 134 4.25 10.59 24.43
C THR A 134 5.76 10.48 24.38
N MET A 135 6.31 10.10 23.23
CA MET A 135 7.75 10.21 22.95
C MET A 135 8.01 11.49 22.15
N VAL A 136 8.58 12.48 22.82
CA VAL A 136 8.94 13.78 22.24
C VAL A 136 10.23 13.66 21.44
N SER A 137 11.25 13.01 22.01
CA SER A 137 12.56 12.82 21.40
C SER A 137 13.32 11.66 22.06
N GLY A 138 14.49 11.29 21.52
CA GLY A 138 15.40 10.30 22.10
C GLY A 138 15.44 8.97 21.35
N SER A 139 15.88 7.90 22.03
CA SER A 139 16.09 6.59 21.40
C SER A 139 15.63 5.42 22.27
N ILE A 140 14.85 4.50 21.70
CA ILE A 140 14.42 3.26 22.34
C ILE A 140 14.79 2.07 21.43
N GLN A 141 15.56 1.09 21.93
CA GLN A 141 15.83 -0.10 21.09
C GLN A 141 14.60 -1.02 21.01
N SER A 142 13.87 -1.23 22.09
CA SER A 142 12.66 -2.05 22.09
C SER A 142 11.61 -1.45 23.01
N PHE A 143 10.45 -1.11 22.45
CA PHE A 143 9.28 -0.62 23.16
C PHE A 143 8.23 -1.73 23.31
N SER A 144 7.66 -1.84 24.51
CA SER A 144 6.46 -2.64 24.78
C SER A 144 5.52 -1.90 25.71
N LEU A 145 4.22 -1.95 25.43
CA LEU A 145 3.19 -1.42 26.33
C LEU A 145 3.18 -2.23 27.62
N MET A 146 3.28 -3.56 27.50
CA MET A 146 3.07 -4.45 28.65
C MET A 146 3.93 -5.71 28.62
N SER A 147 4.29 -6.17 29.82
CA SER A 147 4.91 -7.46 30.07
C SER A 147 4.22 -8.21 31.21
N ILE A 148 4.51 -9.51 31.35
CA ILE A 148 3.94 -10.37 32.40
C ILE A 148 5.08 -10.92 33.25
N THR A 149 5.01 -10.71 34.57
CA THR A 149 5.94 -11.32 35.51
C THR A 149 5.81 -12.84 35.53
N ASN A 150 6.92 -13.56 35.79
CA ASN A 150 6.93 -15.03 35.72
C ASN A 150 5.89 -15.70 36.64
N GLY A 151 5.60 -15.12 37.82
CA GLY A 151 4.61 -15.66 38.75
C GLY A 151 3.15 -15.59 38.26
N ILE A 152 2.86 -14.70 37.31
CA ILE A 152 1.50 -14.50 36.79
C ILE A 152 1.24 -15.32 35.51
N LYS A 153 2.29 -15.76 34.80
CA LYS A 153 2.16 -16.52 33.54
C LYS A 153 1.25 -17.74 33.61
N GLN A 154 1.20 -18.42 34.76
CA GLN A 154 0.35 -19.60 34.98
C GLN A 154 -1.16 -19.30 34.98
N TYR A 155 -1.56 -18.03 35.14
CA TYR A 155 -2.96 -17.61 35.12
C TYR A 155 -3.41 -17.11 33.75
N MET A 156 -2.52 -17.09 32.76
CA MET A 156 -2.80 -16.61 31.43
C MET A 156 -3.58 -17.67 30.65
N SER A 157 -4.73 -17.26 30.11
CA SER A 157 -5.49 -18.07 29.17
C SER A 157 -4.72 -18.26 27.88
N THR A 158 -4.83 -19.44 27.28
CA THR A 158 -4.40 -19.70 25.90
C THR A 158 -5.51 -19.40 24.90
N SER A 159 -6.74 -19.10 25.33
CA SER A 159 -7.85 -18.72 24.44
C SER A 159 -8.00 -17.20 24.31
N TYR A 160 -8.13 -16.72 23.07
CA TYR A 160 -8.42 -15.32 22.74
C TYR A 160 -9.70 -14.78 23.40
N GLU A 161 -10.70 -15.62 23.64
CA GLU A 161 -11.96 -15.17 24.27
C GLU A 161 -11.85 -14.96 25.78
N ALA A 162 -10.84 -15.55 26.42
CA ALA A 162 -10.62 -15.44 27.85
C ALA A 162 -9.34 -14.69 28.21
N LEU A 163 -8.78 -13.90 27.28
CA LEU A 163 -7.62 -13.07 27.58
C LEU A 163 -7.96 -11.96 28.56
N PRO A 164 -7.11 -11.73 29.57
CA PRO A 164 -7.28 -10.60 30.46
C PRO A 164 -7.13 -9.29 29.69
N THR A 165 -7.95 -8.29 30.05
CA THR A 165 -7.96 -6.96 29.41
C THR A 165 -7.50 -5.88 30.39
N PRO A 166 -6.18 -5.77 30.64
CA PRO A 166 -5.64 -4.80 31.59
C PRO A 166 -5.64 -3.37 31.05
N ILE A 167 -5.69 -3.17 29.73
CA ILE A 167 -5.70 -1.85 29.10
C ILE A 167 -7.00 -1.65 28.34
N ARG A 168 -7.72 -0.57 28.68
CA ARG A 168 -8.94 -0.14 27.98
C ARG A 168 -8.58 0.67 26.73
N THR A 169 -7.73 1.67 26.89
CA THR A 169 -7.25 2.49 25.77
C THR A 169 -5.75 2.73 25.92
N ALA A 170 -5.00 2.54 24.84
CA ALA A 170 -3.61 2.92 24.74
C ALA A 170 -3.46 3.95 23.60
N ASP A 171 -3.11 5.17 23.96
CA ASP A 171 -2.77 6.25 23.04
C ASP A 171 -1.25 6.40 23.06
N LEU A 172 -0.59 6.04 21.97
CA LEU A 172 0.87 6.01 21.84
C LEU A 172 1.33 7.00 20.78
N ASP A 173 1.79 8.16 21.23
CA ASP A 173 2.21 9.26 20.39
C ASP A 173 3.74 9.35 20.31
N PHE A 174 4.29 8.93 19.18
CA PHE A 174 5.72 9.04 18.88
C PHE A 174 5.96 10.25 17.98
N ILE A 175 6.19 11.40 18.59
CA ILE A 175 6.35 12.69 17.90
C ILE A 175 7.65 12.69 17.09
N SER A 176 8.78 12.34 17.72
CA SER A 176 10.09 12.33 17.07
C SER A 176 11.09 11.39 17.78
N GLY A 177 12.19 11.07 17.10
CA GLY A 177 13.28 10.24 17.62
C GLY A 177 13.42 8.92 16.89
N THR A 178 14.06 7.93 17.54
CA THR A 178 14.36 6.64 16.91
C THR A 178 13.90 5.46 17.75
N VAL A 179 13.17 4.52 17.15
CA VAL A 179 12.79 3.26 17.80
C VAL A 179 13.19 2.07 16.92
N ASP A 180 13.97 1.12 17.43
CA ASP A 180 14.34 -0.06 16.63
C ASP A 180 13.19 -1.07 16.50
N LEU A 181 12.43 -1.29 17.58
CA LEU A 181 11.27 -2.18 17.58
C LEU A 181 10.13 -1.62 18.44
N ILE A 182 8.97 -1.42 17.82
CA ILE A 182 7.70 -1.21 18.52
C ILE A 182 6.92 -2.52 18.51
N ASN A 183 6.68 -3.09 19.69
CA ASN A 183 5.92 -4.33 19.90
C ASN A 183 5.02 -4.16 21.14
N PRO A 184 3.80 -3.58 20.98
CA PRO A 184 2.94 -3.21 22.10
C PRO A 184 2.62 -4.38 23.04
N SER A 185 2.19 -5.52 22.52
CA SER A 185 1.95 -6.73 23.31
C SER A 185 2.88 -7.86 22.88
N SER A 186 3.67 -8.44 23.78
CA SER A 186 4.54 -9.59 23.46
C SER A 186 4.07 -10.93 24.05
N MET A 187 2.82 -10.96 24.53
CA MET A 187 2.18 -12.01 25.33
C MET A 187 0.67 -12.01 25.09
N MET A 188 0.00 -13.11 25.45
CA MET A 188 -1.46 -13.34 25.41
C MET A 188 -2.26 -12.35 26.27
N LEU A 189 -2.46 -11.13 25.79
CA LEU A 189 -3.10 -10.02 26.51
C LEU A 189 -4.08 -9.28 25.60
N SER A 190 -5.13 -8.73 26.19
CA SER A 190 -6.13 -7.93 25.48
C SER A 190 -5.95 -6.44 25.76
N VAL A 191 -5.99 -5.63 24.71
CA VAL A 191 -6.03 -4.16 24.75
C VAL A 191 -7.26 -3.75 23.98
N ASN A 192 -8.24 -3.10 24.60
CA ASN A 192 -9.50 -2.85 23.90
C ASN A 192 -9.33 -1.89 22.70
N THR A 193 -8.73 -0.71 22.91
CA THR A 193 -8.40 0.22 21.82
C THR A 193 -6.91 0.58 21.83
N LEU A 194 -6.26 0.53 20.68
CA LEU A 194 -4.90 1.01 20.47
C LEU A 194 -4.89 2.10 19.39
N ASN A 195 -4.45 3.30 19.76
CA ASN A 195 -4.14 4.38 18.84
C ASN A 195 -2.63 4.58 18.84
N LEU A 196 -1.99 4.52 17.68
CA LEU A 196 -0.54 4.72 17.55
C LEU A 196 -0.29 5.77 16.48
N ASN A 197 0.32 6.88 16.88
CA ASN A 197 0.61 7.99 15.99
C ASN A 197 2.13 8.15 15.84
N LEU A 198 2.62 8.16 14.60
CA LEU A 198 4.02 8.43 14.28
C LEU A 198 4.13 9.80 13.59
N GLY A 199 4.79 10.74 14.26
CA GLY A 199 4.97 12.11 13.83
C GLY A 199 6.23 12.37 13.00
N GLN A 200 6.41 13.63 12.63
CA GLN A 200 7.49 14.07 11.76
C GLN A 200 8.87 13.88 12.41
N GLY A 201 9.77 13.21 11.69
CA GLY A 201 11.13 12.94 12.17
C GLY A 201 11.24 11.71 13.07
N MET A 202 10.15 10.96 13.23
CA MET A 202 10.19 9.64 13.85
C MET A 202 10.76 8.60 12.87
N ALA A 203 11.77 7.84 13.29
CA ALA A 203 12.30 6.70 12.53
C ALA A 203 12.10 5.40 13.29
N VAL A 204 11.28 4.50 12.74
CA VAL A 204 10.95 3.20 13.34
C VAL A 204 11.48 2.09 12.45
N ASN A 205 12.43 1.30 12.94
CA ASN A 205 12.97 0.22 12.11
C ASN A 205 11.94 -0.91 11.90
N ARG A 206 11.31 -1.38 12.99
CA ARG A 206 10.24 -2.38 12.92
C ARG A 206 9.04 -1.98 13.75
N LEU A 207 7.87 -2.02 13.14
CA LEU A 207 6.58 -1.75 13.76
C LEU A 207 5.69 -2.98 13.68
N TYR A 208 5.54 -3.67 14.81
CA TYR A 208 4.51 -4.69 14.98
C TYR A 208 3.28 -4.01 15.57
N THR A 209 2.36 -3.57 14.71
CA THR A 209 1.27 -2.65 15.07
C THR A 209 0.42 -3.13 16.24
N THR A 210 0.20 -4.45 16.32
CA THR A 210 -0.52 -5.11 17.43
C THR A 210 0.38 -5.99 18.29
N GLY A 211 1.68 -5.93 18.09
CA GLY A 211 2.65 -6.81 18.74
C GLY A 211 2.52 -8.29 18.37
N GLU A 212 3.00 -9.18 19.24
CA GLU A 212 2.93 -10.64 19.18
C GLU A 212 1.91 -11.20 20.21
N ASN A 213 0.84 -11.85 19.75
CA ASN A 213 -0.16 -12.56 20.59
C ASN A 213 -1.15 -11.66 21.34
N GLY A 214 -1.46 -10.47 20.81
CA GLY A 214 -2.46 -9.59 21.42
C GLY A 214 -3.88 -9.82 20.92
N LYS A 215 -4.88 -9.43 21.72
CA LYS A 215 -6.26 -9.23 21.28
C LYS A 215 -6.60 -7.75 21.32
N TYR A 216 -7.16 -7.24 20.23
CA TYR A 216 -7.57 -5.85 20.10
C TYR A 216 -9.00 -5.78 19.61
N SER A 217 -9.81 -4.85 20.14
CA SER A 217 -11.13 -4.57 19.57
C SER A 217 -11.02 -3.54 18.45
N ASN A 218 -10.21 -2.50 18.62
CA ASN A 218 -9.95 -1.49 17.60
C ASN A 218 -8.47 -1.10 17.59
N VAL A 219 -7.91 -0.97 16.40
CA VAL A 219 -6.52 -0.55 16.19
C VAL A 219 -6.54 0.57 15.16
N CYS A 220 -6.02 1.74 15.52
CA CYS A 220 -5.85 2.87 14.63
C CYS A 220 -4.36 3.25 14.58
N ILE A 221 -3.76 3.24 13.39
CA ILE A 221 -2.38 3.70 13.21
C ILE A 221 -2.36 4.89 12.26
N THR A 222 -1.78 5.99 12.72
CA THR A 222 -1.58 7.19 11.91
C THR A 222 -0.10 7.41 11.65
N ILE A 223 0.27 7.65 10.40
CA ILE A 223 1.64 8.04 10.03
C ILE A 223 1.59 9.42 9.37
N ASN A 224 2.27 10.38 9.98
CA ASN A 224 2.35 11.75 9.49
C ASN A 224 3.80 12.28 9.58
N GLY A 225 4.61 11.90 8.60
CA GLY A 225 5.98 12.37 8.40
C GLY A 225 7.06 11.46 9.00
N ALA A 226 6.72 10.22 9.35
CA ALA A 226 7.66 9.24 9.88
C ALA A 226 8.28 8.36 8.77
N HIS A 227 9.44 7.76 9.07
CA HIS A 227 10.03 6.68 8.26
C HIS A 227 9.89 5.36 9.02
N VAL A 228 9.16 4.41 8.44
CA VAL A 228 8.99 3.07 8.98
C VAL A 228 9.69 2.06 8.07
N GLY A 229 10.57 1.26 8.63
CA GLY A 229 11.27 0.21 7.89
C GLY A 229 10.34 -0.93 7.49
N TYR A 230 9.97 -1.75 8.47
CA TYR A 230 9.06 -2.89 8.26
C TYR A 230 7.85 -2.79 9.17
N MET A 231 6.65 -2.86 8.60
CA MET A 231 5.37 -2.74 9.29
C MET A 231 4.49 -3.96 9.04
N SER A 232 3.98 -4.60 10.10
CA SER A 232 3.10 -5.77 10.01
C SER A 232 2.31 -5.98 11.30
N ASN A 233 1.17 -6.67 11.24
CA ASN A 233 0.58 -7.34 12.40
C ASN A 233 1.25 -8.71 12.60
N VAL A 234 1.38 -9.20 13.85
CA VAL A 234 1.95 -10.53 14.13
C VAL A 234 1.09 -11.29 15.15
N SER A 235 0.67 -12.51 14.81
CA SER A 235 -0.05 -13.45 15.69
C SER A 235 -1.14 -12.83 16.57
N SER A 236 -1.99 -11.92 16.09
CA SER A 236 -2.95 -11.18 16.94
C SER A 236 -4.40 -11.33 16.47
N LYS A 237 -5.36 -11.30 17.41
CA LYS A 237 -6.79 -11.13 17.12
C LYS A 237 -7.13 -9.65 17.06
N ILE A 238 -7.73 -9.19 15.97
CA ILE A 238 -8.11 -7.79 15.81
C ILE A 238 -9.61 -7.72 15.49
N GLY A 239 -10.34 -6.82 16.16
CA GLY A 239 -11.69 -6.42 15.77
C GLY A 239 -11.59 -5.56 14.52
N SER A 240 -11.66 -4.24 14.64
CA SER A 240 -11.49 -3.33 13.51
C SER A 240 -10.05 -2.81 13.39
N LEU A 241 -9.61 -2.57 12.15
CA LEU A 241 -8.28 -2.07 11.82
C LEU A 241 -8.38 -0.82 10.94
N GLN A 242 -7.77 0.27 11.37
CA GLN A 242 -7.64 1.50 10.60
C GLN A 242 -6.17 1.89 10.44
N TYR A 243 -5.76 2.14 9.21
CA TYR A 243 -4.47 2.73 8.86
C TYR A 243 -4.72 4.03 8.11
N ASP A 244 -4.16 5.12 8.62
CA ASP A 244 -4.24 6.45 8.00
C ASP A 244 -2.83 7.02 7.81
N PHE A 245 -2.28 6.82 6.61
CA PHE A 245 -0.94 7.28 6.27
C PHE A 245 -1.06 8.57 5.45
N LEU A 246 -0.71 9.69 6.08
CA LEU A 246 -0.88 11.03 5.51
C LEU A 246 0.37 11.52 4.78
N SER A 247 1.55 11.25 5.34
CA SER A 247 2.84 11.57 4.74
C SER A 247 3.96 10.72 5.33
N GLY A 248 5.07 10.51 4.62
CA GLY A 248 6.24 9.78 5.12
C GLY A 248 6.74 8.67 4.20
N GLU A 249 7.49 7.71 4.75
CA GLU A 249 8.07 6.59 3.99
C GLU A 249 7.86 5.27 4.74
N ILE A 250 7.46 4.22 4.02
CA ILE A 250 7.37 2.85 4.52
C ILE A 250 8.14 1.93 3.56
N ASP A 251 9.22 1.29 4.02
CA ASP A 251 10.02 0.44 3.12
C ASP A 251 9.25 -0.86 2.77
N TYR A 252 8.62 -1.49 3.77
CA TYR A 252 7.87 -2.75 3.61
C TYR A 252 6.61 -2.76 4.47
N LEU A 253 5.45 -2.74 3.82
CA LEU A 253 4.13 -2.71 4.46
C LEU A 253 3.38 -4.03 4.25
N CYS A 254 3.11 -4.76 5.31
CA CYS A 254 2.16 -5.86 5.31
C CYS A 254 0.84 -5.39 5.93
N LEU A 255 -0.19 -5.22 5.09
CA LEU A 255 -1.55 -5.02 5.56
C LEU A 255 -2.05 -6.37 6.10
N GLY A 256 -2.17 -6.47 7.42
CA GLY A 256 -2.51 -7.73 8.09
C GLY A 256 -1.24 -8.46 8.51
N ALA A 257 -1.22 -9.79 8.34
CA ALA A 257 -0.18 -10.62 8.92
C ALA A 257 0.88 -11.09 7.92
N ASN A 258 2.15 -11.04 8.34
CA ASN A 258 3.24 -11.73 7.65
C ASN A 258 3.41 -13.15 8.21
N THR A 259 3.49 -14.15 7.33
CA THR A 259 3.62 -15.57 7.71
C THR A 259 5.06 -16.01 8.05
N GLU A 260 6.07 -15.14 7.96
CA GLU A 260 7.48 -15.55 8.04
C GLU A 260 8.16 -15.43 9.42
N HIS A 261 7.46 -14.97 10.46
CA HIS A 261 8.09 -14.83 11.79
C HIS A 261 7.94 -16.09 12.63
N THR A 262 9.04 -16.83 12.81
CA THR A 262 9.17 -17.88 13.83
C THR A 262 9.79 -17.29 15.11
N SER A 263 9.14 -17.44 16.26
CA SER A 263 9.72 -17.10 17.58
C SER A 263 9.54 -18.28 18.51
N ASN A 264 10.48 -18.64 19.39
CA ASN A 264 10.42 -19.89 20.21
C ASN A 264 9.39 -19.89 21.37
N ARG A 265 8.26 -19.17 21.27
CA ARG A 265 7.24 -19.12 22.34
C ARG A 265 6.07 -20.05 22.07
N ILE A 266 5.16 -20.21 23.03
CA ILE A 266 4.07 -21.22 23.04
C ILE A 266 3.22 -21.25 21.75
N LEU A 267 3.19 -20.15 20.98
CA LEU A 267 2.49 -19.97 19.70
C LEU A 267 3.46 -19.77 18.50
N SER A 268 4.68 -20.29 18.65
CA SER A 268 5.89 -20.03 17.84
C SER A 268 5.77 -20.19 16.34
N SER A 269 4.77 -20.95 15.95
CA SER A 269 4.66 -21.57 14.65
C SER A 269 3.39 -21.18 13.91
N MET A 270 2.59 -20.29 14.50
CA MET A 270 1.39 -19.72 13.88
C MET A 270 1.47 -18.18 13.94
N ALA A 271 2.16 -17.58 12.95
CA ALA A 271 2.49 -16.15 12.92
C ALA A 271 1.31 -15.23 12.54
N THR A 272 0.13 -15.79 12.24
CA THR A 272 -0.90 -15.05 11.53
C THR A 272 -1.84 -14.27 12.46
N SER A 273 -1.91 -12.96 12.24
CA SER A 273 -2.97 -12.10 12.77
C SER A 273 -4.23 -12.21 11.92
N TYR A 274 -5.39 -11.99 12.51
CA TYR A 274 -6.67 -12.03 11.82
C TYR A 274 -7.54 -10.87 12.27
N VAL A 275 -8.22 -10.25 11.30
CA VAL A 275 -9.13 -9.13 11.52
C VAL A 275 -10.56 -9.65 11.40
N SER A 276 -11.41 -9.27 12.35
CA SER A 276 -12.79 -9.76 12.49
C SER A 276 -13.85 -8.67 12.35
N GLY A 277 -13.44 -7.41 12.32
CA GLY A 277 -14.26 -6.24 12.03
C GLY A 277 -13.71 -5.51 10.81
N ASP A 278 -14.16 -4.27 10.61
CA ASP A 278 -13.87 -3.52 9.40
C ASP A 278 -12.39 -3.14 9.29
N VAL A 279 -11.88 -3.16 8.07
CA VAL A 279 -10.53 -2.76 7.68
C VAL A 279 -10.62 -1.54 6.80
N ASN A 280 -10.05 -0.43 7.23
CA ASN A 280 -9.94 0.80 6.44
C ASN A 280 -8.48 1.21 6.35
N VAL A 281 -7.95 1.28 5.14
CA VAL A 281 -6.56 1.69 4.88
C VAL A 281 -6.60 2.88 3.93
N HIS A 282 -6.02 4.00 4.35
CA HIS A 282 -5.76 5.16 3.51
C HIS A 282 -4.25 5.38 3.42
N ILE A 283 -3.73 5.46 2.20
CA ILE A 283 -2.34 5.82 1.89
C ILE A 283 -2.38 7.07 1.02
N GLY A 284 -2.13 8.22 1.64
CA GLY A 284 -2.12 9.52 0.98
C GLY A 284 -0.98 9.66 -0.03
N SER A 285 -1.15 10.57 -0.99
CA SER A 285 -0.21 10.80 -2.10
C SER A 285 1.18 11.30 -1.68
N LEU A 286 1.34 11.74 -0.42
CA LEU A 286 2.62 12.16 0.15
C LEU A 286 3.35 11.03 0.88
N VAL A 287 2.82 9.80 0.82
CA VAL A 287 3.43 8.61 1.41
C VAL A 287 4.14 7.81 0.33
N THR A 288 5.40 7.49 0.55
CA THR A 288 6.14 6.53 -0.29
C THR A 288 6.09 5.15 0.34
N VAL A 289 5.57 4.16 -0.38
CA VAL A 289 5.61 2.75 0.05
C VAL A 289 6.41 1.95 -0.96
N ARG A 290 7.54 1.37 -0.54
CA ARG A 290 8.43 0.66 -1.48
C ARG A 290 7.91 -0.72 -1.86
N ASN A 291 7.37 -1.49 -0.92
CA ASN A 291 6.62 -2.71 -1.21
C ASN A 291 5.43 -2.84 -0.25
N CYS A 292 4.24 -3.14 -0.79
CA CYS A 292 3.04 -3.37 0.01
C CYS A 292 2.41 -4.71 -0.36
N ILE A 293 2.07 -5.53 0.64
CA ILE A 293 1.25 -6.73 0.43
C ILE A 293 0.01 -6.71 1.32
N ILE A 294 -1.06 -7.33 0.88
CA ILE A 294 -2.20 -7.72 1.71
C ILE A 294 -1.95 -9.16 2.17
N GLY A 295 -1.68 -9.31 3.46
CA GLY A 295 -1.40 -10.59 4.09
C GLY A 295 -2.65 -11.44 4.34
N ALA A 296 -2.43 -12.72 4.62
CA ALA A 296 -3.48 -13.63 5.09
C ALA A 296 -4.06 -13.13 6.43
N GLY A 297 -5.38 -13.17 6.59
CA GLY A 297 -6.07 -12.68 7.80
C GLY A 297 -6.85 -11.38 7.64
N ILE A 298 -6.72 -10.68 6.51
CA ILE A 298 -7.64 -9.58 6.10
C ILE A 298 -8.68 -10.11 5.14
N ILE A 299 -8.25 -10.56 3.96
CA ILE A 299 -9.17 -11.01 2.89
C ILE A 299 -9.54 -12.48 3.07
N ASN A 300 -8.59 -13.28 3.55
CA ASN A 300 -8.78 -14.69 3.82
C ASN A 300 -8.89 -14.89 5.34
N MET A 301 -9.91 -15.60 5.81
CA MET A 301 -10.07 -15.96 7.23
C MET A 301 -9.51 -17.35 7.55
N PRO A 302 -8.85 -17.55 8.70
CA PRO A 302 -8.21 -18.82 9.01
C PRO A 302 -9.27 -19.84 9.39
N LYS A 303 -9.02 -21.12 9.12
CA LYS A 303 -9.79 -22.20 9.78
C LYS A 303 -9.47 -22.29 11.27
N MET A 304 -8.22 -21.98 11.64
CA MET A 304 -7.68 -22.10 12.99
C MET A 304 -6.92 -20.82 13.38
N LEU A 305 -7.20 -20.33 14.56
CA LEU A 305 -6.51 -19.18 15.16
C LEU A 305 -5.08 -19.57 15.56
N CYS A 306 -4.21 -18.58 15.76
CA CYS A 306 -2.80 -18.85 16.07
C CYS A 306 -2.57 -19.54 17.43
N ASN A 307 -3.59 -19.58 18.28
CA ASN A 307 -3.59 -20.33 19.53
C ASN A 307 -4.13 -21.76 19.39
N GLY A 308 -4.49 -22.20 18.18
CA GLY A 308 -5.07 -23.50 17.90
C GLY A 308 -6.57 -23.60 18.16
N ASP A 309 -7.25 -22.50 18.50
CA ASP A 309 -8.72 -22.50 18.61
C ASP A 309 -9.34 -22.46 17.20
N PRO A 310 -10.45 -23.19 16.93
CA PRO A 310 -11.18 -23.04 15.68
C PRO A 310 -11.79 -21.64 15.58
N LEU A 311 -11.84 -21.06 14.38
CA LEU A 311 -12.56 -19.81 14.16
C LEU A 311 -14.07 -20.08 14.28
N ILE A 312 -14.70 -19.56 15.34
CA ILE A 312 -16.10 -19.88 15.69
C ILE A 312 -17.12 -19.17 14.78
N SER A 313 -16.73 -18.10 14.08
CA SER A 313 -17.55 -17.44 13.06
C SER A 313 -16.71 -16.53 12.17
N SER A 314 -17.05 -16.43 10.88
CA SER A 314 -16.58 -15.36 9.97
C SER A 314 -17.56 -14.19 10.03
N PRO A 315 -17.31 -13.15 10.83
CA PRO A 315 -18.11 -11.94 10.75
C PRO A 315 -17.96 -11.31 9.36
N VAL A 316 -19.09 -10.84 8.81
CA VAL A 316 -19.10 -9.95 7.66
C VAL A 316 -18.40 -8.67 8.09
N HIS A 317 -17.33 -8.31 7.40
CA HIS A 317 -16.59 -7.08 7.65
C HIS A 317 -16.21 -6.41 6.33
N MET A 318 -16.16 -5.09 6.33
CA MET A 318 -15.81 -4.28 5.18
C MET A 318 -14.29 -4.16 5.06
N VAL A 319 -13.75 -4.27 3.85
CA VAL A 319 -12.33 -4.00 3.59
C VAL A 319 -12.25 -2.89 2.55
N VAL A 320 -11.73 -1.73 2.97
CA VAL A 320 -11.47 -0.57 2.13
C VAL A 320 -9.99 -0.30 2.13
N ILE A 321 -9.38 -0.28 0.94
CA ILE A 321 -7.98 0.10 0.75
C ILE A 321 -7.97 1.20 -0.31
N ASP A 322 -7.63 2.41 0.12
CA ASP A 322 -7.50 3.60 -0.69
C ASP A 322 -6.03 4.02 -0.70
N ALA A 323 -5.32 3.70 -1.77
CA ALA A 323 -3.87 3.90 -1.85
C ALA A 323 -3.47 4.42 -3.24
N PRO A 324 -3.95 5.61 -3.67
CA PRO A 324 -3.61 6.16 -4.96
C PRO A 324 -2.09 6.20 -5.10
N ASP A 325 -1.57 5.66 -6.20
CA ASP A 325 -0.14 5.62 -6.52
C ASP A 325 0.72 4.56 -5.81
N VAL A 326 0.15 3.68 -4.97
CA VAL A 326 0.88 2.56 -4.35
C VAL A 326 0.47 1.21 -4.94
N THR A 327 1.46 0.41 -5.34
CA THR A 327 1.22 -0.98 -5.74
C THR A 327 1.12 -1.87 -4.49
N VAL A 328 -0.07 -2.45 -4.28
CA VAL A 328 -0.39 -3.45 -3.27
C VAL A 328 -0.55 -4.83 -3.92
N TYR A 329 0.25 -5.80 -3.49
CA TYR A 329 0.18 -7.19 -3.97
C TYR A 329 -0.67 -8.05 -3.02
N ASN A 330 -1.37 -9.05 -3.54
CA ASN A 330 -2.00 -10.07 -2.70
C ASN A 330 -1.01 -11.23 -2.53
N ASP A 331 -0.43 -11.38 -1.33
CA ASP A 331 0.55 -12.43 -1.07
C ASP A 331 0.54 -12.86 0.41
N THR A 332 0.93 -14.10 0.69
CA THR A 332 1.00 -14.60 2.06
C THR A 332 2.23 -14.08 2.81
N ALA A 333 3.29 -13.79 2.05
CA ALA A 333 4.51 -13.17 2.53
C ALA A 333 5.21 -12.38 1.43
N PHE A 334 6.27 -11.65 1.77
CA PHE A 334 7.08 -10.95 0.79
C PHE A 334 7.99 -11.95 0.07
N LEU A 335 7.65 -12.28 -1.17
CA LEU A 335 8.46 -13.15 -2.01
C LEU A 335 9.34 -12.33 -2.96
N ASN A 336 10.47 -12.91 -3.37
CA ASN A 336 11.27 -12.34 -4.45
C ASN A 336 10.49 -12.34 -5.79
N GLU A 337 10.96 -11.56 -6.77
CA GLU A 337 10.28 -11.41 -8.07
C GLU A 337 10.00 -12.75 -8.79
N ARG A 338 10.86 -13.76 -8.56
CA ARG A 338 10.73 -15.10 -9.16
C ARG A 338 9.87 -16.07 -8.32
N ARG A 339 9.37 -15.64 -7.17
CA ARG A 339 8.66 -16.45 -6.16
C ARG A 339 9.41 -17.72 -5.74
N THR A 340 10.74 -17.71 -5.78
CA THR A 340 11.59 -18.84 -5.38
C THR A 340 12.08 -18.73 -3.93
N SER A 341 11.92 -17.56 -3.32
CA SER A 341 12.46 -17.25 -2.00
C SER A 341 11.59 -16.22 -1.30
N ALA A 342 11.62 -16.29 0.03
CA ALA A 342 10.91 -15.50 1.00
C ALA A 342 11.85 -14.44 1.61
N TYR A 343 11.38 -13.21 1.78
CA TYR A 343 12.12 -12.11 2.39
C TYR A 343 11.88 -12.06 3.90
N HIS A 344 12.93 -12.36 4.67
CA HIS A 344 12.88 -12.32 6.12
C HIS A 344 13.31 -10.95 6.66
N PHE A 345 12.47 -10.40 7.54
CA PHE A 345 12.66 -9.08 8.16
C PHE A 345 13.23 -9.14 9.59
N ASN A 346 13.63 -10.33 10.08
CA ASN A 346 14.09 -10.54 11.46
C ASN A 346 15.29 -9.65 11.87
N ASN A 347 16.15 -9.31 10.92
CA ASN A 347 17.32 -8.44 11.11
C ASN A 347 17.27 -7.19 10.22
N TYR A 348 16.08 -6.81 9.74
CA TYR A 348 15.89 -5.66 8.89
C TYR A 348 16.41 -4.37 9.56
N LYS A 349 16.95 -3.46 8.74
CA LYS A 349 17.29 -2.08 9.11
C LYS A 349 16.78 -1.16 8.02
N ILE A 350 16.27 0.01 8.42
CA ILE A 350 15.81 1.07 7.51
C ILE A 350 16.83 1.31 6.39
N GLY A 351 16.34 1.35 5.15
CA GLY A 351 17.16 1.56 3.95
C GLY A 351 18.04 0.38 3.53
N GLN A 352 18.01 -0.75 4.25
CA GLN A 352 18.68 -1.99 3.83
C GLN A 352 17.71 -2.91 3.09
N ASN A 353 18.26 -3.83 2.29
CA ASN A 353 17.43 -4.87 1.69
C ASN A 353 17.24 -6.02 2.71
N PRO A 354 16.02 -6.58 2.82
CA PRO A 354 15.78 -7.76 3.64
C PRO A 354 16.56 -8.97 3.10
N TYR A 355 16.85 -9.90 3.99
CA TYR A 355 17.52 -11.15 3.63
C TYR A 355 16.53 -12.09 2.94
N ALA A 356 16.91 -12.71 1.82
CA ALA A 356 16.09 -13.69 1.13
C ALA A 356 16.58 -15.13 1.40
N SER A 357 15.67 -16.05 1.70
CA SER A 357 15.97 -17.48 1.80
C SER A 357 14.87 -18.37 1.25
N SER A 358 15.14 -19.68 1.18
CA SER A 358 14.12 -20.67 0.84
C SER A 358 12.91 -20.52 1.75
N VAL A 359 11.73 -20.62 1.14
CA VAL A 359 10.45 -20.66 1.84
C VAL A 359 10.46 -21.84 2.82
N MET A 360 9.90 -21.63 4.02
CA MET A 360 9.82 -22.66 5.05
C MET A 360 8.67 -23.62 4.74
N ASP A 361 8.93 -24.92 4.55
CA ASP A 361 7.88 -25.86 4.11
C ASP A 361 7.02 -26.40 5.26
N SER A 362 7.58 -26.54 6.46
CA SER A 362 6.87 -27.06 7.65
C SER A 362 7.33 -26.44 8.97
N PHE A 363 6.42 -26.39 9.94
CA PHE A 363 6.67 -26.02 11.32
C PHE A 363 6.31 -27.16 12.27
N ASN A 364 6.84 -27.14 13.49
CA ASN A 364 6.46 -28.09 14.53
C ASN A 364 5.54 -27.40 15.55
N LEU A 365 4.38 -27.99 15.81
CA LEU A 365 3.51 -27.64 16.92
C LEU A 365 3.60 -28.78 17.94
N TYR A 366 4.19 -28.51 19.09
CA TYR A 366 4.52 -29.55 20.08
C TYR A 366 5.36 -30.69 19.46
N ASN A 367 4.78 -31.88 19.28
CA ASN A 367 5.42 -33.07 18.71
C ASN A 367 4.93 -33.40 17.28
N GLU A 368 4.09 -32.56 16.69
CA GLU A 368 3.51 -32.78 15.36
C GLU A 368 4.10 -31.78 14.36
N SER A 369 4.57 -32.29 13.22
CA SER A 369 5.00 -31.46 12.09
C SER A 369 3.78 -31.09 11.26
N SER A 370 3.53 -29.78 11.15
CA SER A 370 2.46 -29.18 10.35
C SER A 370 3.09 -28.39 9.21
N LYS A 371 2.51 -28.40 8.01
CA LYS A 371 3.02 -27.58 6.90
C LYS A 371 2.81 -26.08 7.22
N VAL A 372 3.82 -25.23 6.98
CA VAL A 372 3.68 -23.76 7.11
C VAL A 372 2.66 -23.27 6.10
N TYR A 373 2.81 -23.80 4.90
CA TYR A 373 1.91 -23.68 3.78
C TYR A 373 1.46 -25.11 3.47
N ALA A 374 0.33 -25.56 4.00
CA ALA A 374 -0.24 -26.85 3.60
C ALA A 374 -0.52 -26.91 2.10
N ASP A 375 -0.80 -28.11 1.59
CA ASP A 375 -1.40 -28.27 0.25
C ASP A 375 -2.67 -27.37 0.14
N ASP A 376 -3.28 -27.14 1.31
CA ASP A 376 -4.34 -26.19 1.65
C ASP A 376 -3.99 -25.30 2.88
N GLY A 377 -2.73 -24.96 3.18
CA GLY A 377 -2.33 -24.17 4.38
C GLY A 377 -2.85 -24.54 5.80
N VAL A 378 -2.39 -23.77 6.81
CA VAL A 378 -3.35 -23.18 7.79
C VAL A 378 -4.35 -22.24 7.06
N TRP A 379 -4.01 -21.95 5.80
CA TRP A 379 -4.66 -21.13 4.80
C TRP A 379 -4.69 -21.85 3.45
N PRO A 380 -5.82 -22.43 3.01
CA PRO A 380 -5.91 -22.91 1.64
C PRO A 380 -5.77 -21.71 0.74
N SER A 381 -4.60 -21.48 0.14
CA SER A 381 -4.46 -20.55 -0.98
C SER A 381 -4.80 -21.25 -2.29
N ILE A 382 -5.90 -21.98 -2.28
CA ILE A 382 -6.84 -22.04 -3.39
C ILE A 382 -7.95 -21.06 -3.01
N SER A 383 -7.58 -19.82 -2.69
CA SER A 383 -8.51 -18.94 -1.99
C SER A 383 -9.46 -18.34 -3.00
N SER A 384 -10.57 -19.02 -3.20
CA SER A 384 -11.77 -18.38 -3.68
C SER A 384 -12.13 -17.25 -2.72
N CYS A 385 -11.89 -16.01 -3.14
CA CYS A 385 -12.19 -14.81 -2.36
C CYS A 385 -13.54 -14.29 -2.80
N THR A 386 -14.48 -14.10 -1.89
CA THR A 386 -15.77 -13.48 -2.21
C THR A 386 -15.87 -12.14 -1.50
N LEU A 387 -16.09 -11.06 -2.26
CA LEU A 387 -16.28 -9.74 -1.67
C LEU A 387 -17.53 -9.71 -0.77
N PRO A 388 -17.50 -9.08 0.41
CA PRO A 388 -18.67 -8.99 1.29
C PRO A 388 -19.80 -8.18 0.65
N THR A 389 -21.05 -8.66 0.63
CA THR A 389 -22.20 -7.89 0.12
C THR A 389 -22.28 -6.49 0.75
N GLY A 390 -22.45 -5.45 -0.08
CA GLY A 390 -22.45 -4.04 0.34
C GLY A 390 -21.07 -3.37 0.31
N SER A 391 -20.00 -4.11 0.00
CA SER A 391 -18.65 -3.55 -0.12
C SER A 391 -18.39 -2.85 -1.46
N ILE A 392 -17.45 -1.90 -1.42
CA ILE A 392 -16.85 -1.27 -2.59
C ILE A 392 -15.34 -1.54 -2.53
N LEU A 393 -14.78 -2.24 -3.53
CA LEU A 393 -13.34 -2.45 -3.67
C LEU A 393 -12.82 -1.64 -4.86
N SER A 394 -11.82 -0.78 -4.65
CA SER A 394 -11.11 -0.12 -5.75
C SER A 394 -9.70 -0.70 -5.85
N LEU A 395 -9.41 -1.40 -6.95
CA LEU A 395 -8.09 -1.88 -7.29
C LEU A 395 -7.36 -0.86 -8.14
N ASN A 396 -6.57 0.00 -7.51
CA ASN A 396 -5.65 0.93 -8.19
C ASN A 396 -4.22 0.37 -8.31
N THR A 397 -4.04 -0.89 -7.97
CA THR A 397 -2.80 -1.66 -8.01
C THR A 397 -2.93 -2.89 -8.90
N ARG A 398 -1.80 -3.40 -9.39
CA ARG A 398 -1.77 -4.70 -10.06
C ARG A 398 -2.21 -5.80 -9.08
N PHE A 399 -3.27 -6.53 -9.41
CA PHE A 399 -3.87 -7.57 -8.57
C PHE A 399 -3.74 -8.95 -9.20
N TYR A 400 -3.35 -9.97 -8.44
CA TYR A 400 -3.09 -11.31 -8.97
C TYR A 400 -4.09 -12.33 -8.42
N ILE A 401 -4.81 -13.01 -9.32
CA ILE A 401 -5.69 -14.13 -8.99
C ILE A 401 -4.95 -15.42 -9.38
N GLN A 402 -4.59 -16.22 -8.38
CA GLN A 402 -3.77 -17.43 -8.54
C GLN A 402 -4.49 -18.54 -9.33
N PRO A 403 -3.74 -19.50 -9.91
CA PRO A 403 -4.32 -20.74 -10.42
C PRO A 403 -5.24 -21.39 -9.38
N ASP A 404 -6.32 -22.01 -9.84
CA ASP A 404 -7.35 -22.70 -9.03
C ASP A 404 -8.16 -21.80 -8.06
N ALA A 405 -7.79 -20.54 -7.84
CA ALA A 405 -8.53 -19.59 -7.02
C ALA A 405 -9.78 -19.04 -7.73
N VAL A 406 -10.85 -18.71 -6.99
CA VAL A 406 -12.07 -18.06 -7.54
C VAL A 406 -12.34 -16.71 -6.86
N PHE A 407 -12.03 -15.60 -7.51
CA PHE A 407 -12.42 -14.28 -7.02
C PHE A 407 -13.88 -13.98 -7.41
N THR A 408 -14.76 -13.79 -6.44
CA THR A 408 -16.20 -13.58 -6.63
C THR A 408 -16.60 -12.19 -6.16
N ILE A 409 -17.26 -11.44 -7.03
CA ILE A 409 -17.91 -10.17 -6.75
C ILE A 409 -19.40 -10.49 -6.65
N PRO A 410 -19.97 -10.74 -5.45
CA PRO A 410 -21.36 -11.17 -5.35
C PRO A 410 -22.31 -9.99 -5.57
N LYS A 411 -23.57 -10.31 -5.83
CA LYS A 411 -24.64 -9.31 -5.95
C LYS A 411 -24.65 -8.34 -4.77
N GLY A 412 -24.75 -7.05 -5.05
CA GLY A 412 -24.72 -5.98 -4.05
C GLY A 412 -23.32 -5.48 -3.67
N THR A 413 -22.26 -5.94 -4.34
CA THR A 413 -20.91 -5.35 -4.25
C THR A 413 -20.55 -4.55 -5.50
N THR A 414 -19.64 -3.59 -5.35
CA THR A 414 -19.05 -2.86 -6.47
C THR A 414 -17.53 -3.02 -6.46
N MET A 415 -16.94 -3.32 -7.60
CA MET A 415 -15.49 -3.37 -7.77
C MET A 415 -15.06 -2.43 -8.90
N TYR A 416 -14.09 -1.56 -8.64
CA TYR A 416 -13.44 -0.74 -9.66
C TYR A 416 -12.05 -1.30 -9.92
N ASN A 417 -11.78 -1.73 -11.14
CA ASN A 417 -10.43 -2.11 -11.54
C ASN A 417 -9.77 -0.94 -12.29
N VAL A 418 -8.84 -0.26 -11.64
CA VAL A 418 -8.13 0.93 -12.14
C VAL A 418 -6.69 0.59 -12.54
N ASN A 419 -6.22 -0.64 -12.29
CA ASN A 419 -4.89 -1.13 -12.67
C ASN A 419 -4.96 -2.61 -13.12
N ASP A 420 -3.84 -3.25 -13.44
CA ASP A 420 -3.86 -4.57 -14.09
C ASP A 420 -4.33 -5.70 -13.17
N ILE A 421 -5.30 -6.51 -13.59
CA ILE A 421 -5.57 -7.81 -12.96
C ILE A 421 -4.82 -8.88 -13.72
N VAL A 422 -3.96 -9.65 -13.08
CA VAL A 422 -3.36 -10.86 -13.65
C VAL A 422 -4.17 -12.06 -13.19
N LEU A 423 -4.89 -12.67 -14.13
CA LEU A 423 -5.87 -13.72 -13.84
C LEU A 423 -5.34 -15.08 -14.28
N CYS A 424 -5.01 -15.95 -13.33
CA CYS A 424 -4.67 -17.36 -13.55
C CYS A 424 -5.76 -18.33 -13.08
N GLY A 425 -6.72 -17.85 -12.27
CA GLY A 425 -7.85 -18.60 -11.75
C GLY A 425 -9.18 -18.14 -12.36
N LYS A 426 -10.24 -18.13 -11.56
CA LYS A 426 -11.58 -17.71 -11.97
C LYS A 426 -11.95 -16.35 -11.38
N LEU A 427 -12.63 -15.52 -12.15
CA LEU A 427 -13.25 -14.27 -11.74
C LEU A 427 -14.76 -14.36 -11.98
N ASN A 428 -15.55 -14.48 -10.91
CA ASN A 428 -17.01 -14.53 -10.96
C ASN A 428 -17.58 -13.14 -10.62
N ILE A 429 -18.43 -12.61 -11.50
CA ILE A 429 -18.98 -11.26 -11.42
C ILE A 429 -20.51 -11.36 -11.37
N ASP A 430 -21.07 -11.46 -10.16
CA ASP A 430 -22.52 -11.41 -9.92
C ASP A 430 -22.98 -10.00 -9.47
N GLY A 431 -22.04 -9.16 -9.01
CA GLY A 431 -22.22 -7.77 -8.60
C GLY A 431 -21.86 -6.78 -9.72
N ARG A 432 -21.51 -5.55 -9.34
CA ARG A 432 -21.08 -4.52 -10.30
C ARG A 432 -19.56 -4.49 -10.40
N MET A 433 -19.00 -4.69 -11.59
CA MET A 433 -17.57 -4.49 -11.84
C MET A 433 -17.36 -3.43 -12.92
N VAL A 434 -16.52 -2.44 -12.62
CA VAL A 434 -16.09 -1.39 -13.55
C VAL A 434 -14.61 -1.60 -13.86
N ASN A 435 -14.30 -2.15 -15.02
CA ASN A 435 -12.93 -2.32 -15.48
C ASN A 435 -12.46 -1.11 -16.29
N ASN A 436 -11.47 -0.40 -15.76
CA ASN A 436 -10.81 0.76 -16.38
C ASN A 436 -9.35 0.48 -16.74
N SER A 437 -8.87 -0.76 -16.57
CA SER A 437 -7.51 -1.18 -16.95
C SER A 437 -7.52 -2.59 -17.58
N VAL A 438 -6.41 -3.31 -17.56
CA VAL A 438 -6.25 -4.61 -18.26
C VAL A 438 -6.47 -5.78 -17.31
N ILE A 439 -7.37 -6.70 -17.67
CA ILE A 439 -7.46 -8.03 -17.08
C ILE A 439 -6.68 -8.99 -18.00
N GLN A 440 -5.52 -9.44 -17.55
CA GLN A 440 -4.60 -10.33 -18.26
C GLN A 440 -4.94 -11.80 -17.96
N CYS A 441 -5.68 -12.43 -18.86
CA CYS A 441 -6.07 -13.83 -18.82
C CYS A 441 -4.88 -14.76 -19.13
N ARG A 442 -4.46 -15.55 -18.14
CA ARG A 442 -3.38 -16.55 -18.25
C ARG A 442 -3.97 -17.92 -18.54
N SER A 443 -3.11 -18.91 -18.79
CA SER A 443 -3.53 -20.29 -19.06
C SER A 443 -4.52 -20.79 -17.99
N SER A 444 -5.67 -21.31 -18.43
CA SER A 444 -6.76 -21.82 -17.57
C SER A 444 -7.56 -20.76 -16.79
N SER A 445 -7.43 -19.48 -17.13
CA SER A 445 -8.27 -18.44 -16.54
C SER A 445 -9.72 -18.49 -17.01
N GLU A 446 -10.66 -18.14 -16.14
CA GLU A 446 -12.08 -18.05 -16.46
C GLU A 446 -12.65 -16.72 -15.95
N VAL A 447 -13.39 -16.00 -16.78
CA VAL A 447 -14.18 -14.84 -16.35
C VAL A 447 -15.64 -15.16 -16.58
N ASN A 448 -16.42 -15.17 -15.51
CA ASN A 448 -17.84 -15.48 -15.51
C ASN A 448 -18.63 -14.24 -15.12
N GLY A 449 -19.40 -13.68 -16.04
CA GLY A 449 -20.17 -12.46 -15.85
C GLY A 449 -19.65 -11.30 -16.71
N GLU A 450 -20.32 -10.17 -16.62
CA GLU A 450 -20.02 -8.97 -17.40
C GLU A 450 -19.45 -7.87 -16.52
N PHE A 451 -18.63 -7.01 -17.11
CA PHE A 451 -18.13 -5.79 -16.49
C PHE A 451 -18.37 -4.62 -17.45
N GLU A 452 -18.48 -3.43 -16.87
CA GLU A 452 -18.54 -2.16 -17.62
C GLU A 452 -17.18 -1.44 -17.56
N GLY A 453 -17.04 -0.32 -18.28
CA GLY A 453 -15.84 0.52 -18.25
C GLY A 453 -15.02 0.49 -19.54
N ILE A 454 -13.89 1.21 -19.54
CA ILE A 454 -13.05 1.43 -20.73
C ILE A 454 -11.83 0.49 -20.81
N GLY A 455 -11.72 -0.44 -19.87
CA GLY A 455 -10.62 -1.38 -19.75
C GLY A 455 -10.72 -2.56 -20.72
N TYR A 456 -9.67 -3.38 -20.74
CA TYR A 456 -9.53 -4.50 -21.67
C TYR A 456 -9.54 -5.84 -20.93
N LEU A 457 -10.13 -6.86 -21.55
CA LEU A 457 -9.94 -8.25 -21.17
C LEU A 457 -9.05 -8.89 -22.23
N ALA A 458 -7.81 -9.19 -21.87
CA ALA A 458 -6.76 -9.55 -22.81
C ALA A 458 -6.20 -10.94 -22.52
N ASP A 459 -6.00 -11.75 -23.56
CA ASP A 459 -5.20 -12.97 -23.42
C ASP A 459 -3.74 -12.61 -23.15
N TYR A 460 -3.01 -13.51 -22.51
CA TYR A 460 -1.60 -13.32 -22.24
C TYR A 460 -0.75 -14.38 -22.93
N VAL A 461 0.29 -13.91 -23.62
CA VAL A 461 1.28 -14.76 -24.29
C VAL A 461 2.67 -14.43 -23.80
N TYR A 462 3.45 -15.47 -23.48
CA TYR A 462 4.81 -15.35 -22.99
C TYR A 462 5.80 -16.04 -23.93
N TYR A 463 6.85 -15.32 -24.29
CA TYR A 463 7.98 -15.84 -25.05
C TYR A 463 9.18 -16.03 -24.12
N SER A 464 9.58 -17.28 -23.93
CA SER A 464 10.72 -17.68 -23.10
C SER A 464 12.06 -17.63 -23.84
N SER A 465 12.05 -17.48 -25.16
CA SER A 465 13.23 -17.43 -26.02
C SER A 465 13.23 -16.17 -26.87
N ALA A 466 14.39 -15.53 -27.02
CA ALA A 466 14.56 -14.38 -27.90
C ALA A 466 14.10 -14.71 -29.34
N THR A 467 13.23 -13.87 -29.89
CA THR A 467 12.73 -13.96 -31.27
C THR A 467 12.52 -12.57 -31.85
N ASN A 468 12.98 -12.33 -33.07
CA ASN A 468 12.81 -11.02 -33.70
C ASN A 468 11.41 -10.83 -34.31
N SER A 469 10.63 -11.91 -34.41
CA SER A 469 9.24 -11.92 -34.92
C SER A 469 8.32 -12.48 -33.84
N LEU A 470 7.27 -11.72 -33.49
CA LEU A 470 6.25 -12.12 -32.54
C LEU A 470 4.97 -12.43 -33.29
N LYS A 471 4.47 -13.67 -33.20
CA LYS A 471 3.22 -14.10 -33.84
C LYS A 471 2.27 -14.66 -32.81
N VAL A 472 1.19 -13.95 -32.58
CA VAL A 472 0.27 -14.17 -31.47
C VAL A 472 -1.14 -14.34 -32.00
N MET A 473 -1.85 -15.31 -31.43
CA MET A 473 -3.27 -15.51 -31.65
C MET A 473 -3.98 -15.35 -30.31
N SER A 474 -5.09 -14.60 -30.31
CA SER A 474 -5.97 -14.41 -29.17
C SER A 474 -7.41 -14.65 -29.60
N GLU A 475 -8.17 -15.30 -28.74
CA GLU A 475 -9.62 -15.45 -28.94
C GLU A 475 -10.36 -14.17 -28.55
N ARG A 476 -9.67 -13.23 -27.91
CA ARG A 476 -10.18 -11.94 -27.46
C ARG A 476 -9.75 -10.82 -28.38
N ASP A 477 -10.38 -9.66 -28.17
CA ASP A 477 -10.10 -8.43 -28.91
C ASP A 477 -8.83 -7.71 -28.41
N ALA A 478 -8.14 -8.28 -27.42
CA ALA A 478 -6.91 -7.75 -26.86
C ALA A 478 -5.95 -8.86 -26.45
N VAL A 479 -4.65 -8.58 -26.60
CA VAL A 479 -3.59 -9.48 -26.18
C VAL A 479 -2.46 -8.72 -25.51
N VAL A 480 -1.92 -9.30 -24.45
CA VAL A 480 -0.71 -8.86 -23.75
C VAL A 480 0.42 -9.82 -24.07
N ILE A 481 1.50 -9.29 -24.63
CA ILE A 481 2.68 -10.04 -25.04
C ILE A 481 3.80 -9.72 -24.07
N SER A 482 4.45 -10.73 -23.51
CA SER A 482 5.56 -10.56 -22.57
C SER A 482 6.77 -11.37 -22.99
N LEU A 483 7.95 -10.77 -22.81
CA LEU A 483 9.23 -11.32 -23.24
C LEU A 483 10.13 -11.58 -22.03
N GLN A 484 10.74 -12.76 -21.97
CA GLN A 484 11.74 -13.08 -20.94
C GLN A 484 13.03 -12.26 -21.07
N GLU A 485 13.51 -12.13 -22.30
CA GLU A 485 14.75 -11.45 -22.63
C GLU A 485 14.43 -10.25 -23.52
N GLN A 486 15.02 -9.09 -23.22
CA GLN A 486 14.88 -7.93 -24.09
C GLN A 486 15.70 -8.16 -25.35
N ASN A 487 15.00 -8.37 -26.46
CA ASN A 487 15.61 -8.51 -27.77
C ASN A 487 14.96 -7.54 -28.76
N ALA A 488 15.67 -7.26 -29.83
CA ALA A 488 15.20 -6.34 -30.86
C ALA A 488 14.11 -7.00 -31.70
N ILE A 489 12.88 -6.51 -31.61
CA ILE A 489 11.74 -7.01 -32.38
C ILE A 489 11.66 -6.24 -33.71
N GLU A 490 11.48 -6.98 -34.80
CA GLU A 490 11.38 -6.52 -36.18
C GLU A 490 9.93 -6.53 -36.68
N ASP A 491 9.13 -7.50 -36.23
CA ASP A 491 7.71 -7.58 -36.56
C ASP A 491 6.86 -8.18 -35.42
N ILE A 492 5.63 -7.68 -35.29
CA ILE A 492 4.60 -8.21 -34.40
C ILE A 492 3.34 -8.45 -35.22
N THR A 493 2.87 -9.69 -35.29
CA THR A 493 1.58 -10.07 -35.87
C THR A 493 0.67 -10.55 -34.74
N ALA A 494 -0.43 -9.84 -34.50
CA ALA A 494 -1.45 -10.22 -33.52
C ALA A 494 -2.78 -10.48 -34.25
N THR A 495 -3.28 -11.70 -34.16
CA THR A 495 -4.59 -12.09 -34.67
C THR A 495 -5.57 -12.18 -33.49
N LEU A 496 -6.69 -11.47 -33.56
CA LEU A 496 -7.63 -11.20 -32.46
C LEU A 496 -9.06 -11.69 -32.81
N GLY A 497 -9.95 -11.73 -31.81
CA GLY A 497 -11.40 -11.87 -32.02
C GLY A 497 -11.88 -13.22 -32.60
N GLU A 498 -11.23 -14.32 -32.22
CA GLU A 498 -11.40 -15.67 -32.80
C GLU A 498 -10.86 -15.80 -34.25
N GLY A 499 -9.85 -15.01 -34.62
CA GLY A 499 -9.25 -15.08 -35.95
C GLY A 499 -9.88 -14.15 -36.99
N LYS A 500 -10.66 -13.17 -36.54
CA LYS A 500 -11.42 -12.26 -37.42
C LYS A 500 -10.61 -11.05 -37.85
N GLU A 501 -9.73 -10.55 -36.98
CA GLU A 501 -8.92 -9.38 -37.24
C GLU A 501 -7.44 -9.66 -37.02
N THR A 502 -6.57 -9.06 -37.83
CA THR A 502 -5.11 -9.17 -37.69
C THR A 502 -4.47 -7.80 -37.73
N VAL A 503 -3.65 -7.50 -36.72
CA VAL A 503 -2.83 -6.30 -36.64
C VAL A 503 -1.37 -6.71 -36.85
N ILE A 504 -0.72 -6.12 -37.85
CA ILE A 504 0.69 -6.34 -38.17
C ILE A 504 1.46 -5.04 -37.94
N ILE A 505 2.44 -5.08 -37.04
CA ILE A 505 3.38 -3.99 -36.78
C ILE A 505 4.71 -4.40 -37.39
N THR A 506 5.16 -3.69 -38.42
CA THR A 506 6.45 -3.94 -39.07
C THR A 506 7.36 -2.75 -38.86
N VAL A 507 8.61 -3.00 -38.47
CA VAL A 507 9.59 -1.92 -38.28
C VAL A 507 10.22 -1.53 -39.61
N ASP A 508 10.22 -0.23 -39.92
CA ASP A 508 10.82 0.27 -41.16
C ASP A 508 12.32 0.59 -40.96
N GLY A 509 13.15 0.07 -41.87
CA GLY A 509 14.59 0.38 -41.94
C GLY A 509 15.42 -0.16 -40.76
N SER A 510 16.20 0.71 -40.11
CA SER A 510 17.14 0.35 -39.02
C SER A 510 16.56 0.45 -37.62
N SER A 511 15.30 0.87 -37.48
CA SER A 511 14.62 0.96 -36.18
C SER A 511 14.41 -0.43 -35.58
N ARG A 512 14.20 -0.53 -34.26
CA ARG A 512 13.88 -1.79 -33.56
C ARG A 512 12.91 -1.51 -32.42
N ILE A 513 11.96 -2.42 -32.20
CA ILE A 513 11.06 -2.37 -31.05
C ILE A 513 11.77 -3.03 -29.86
N TYR A 514 11.79 -2.34 -28.73
CA TYR A 514 12.34 -2.83 -27.46
C TYR A 514 11.28 -2.71 -26.37
N GLY A 515 11.26 -3.67 -25.46
CA GLY A 515 10.32 -3.73 -24.34
C GLY A 515 10.24 -5.14 -23.78
N ASN A 516 9.70 -5.26 -22.57
CA ASN A 516 9.44 -6.54 -21.91
C ASN A 516 7.94 -6.91 -21.92
N GLN A 517 7.05 -5.95 -22.19
CA GLN A 517 5.62 -6.17 -22.27
C GLN A 517 4.96 -5.19 -23.25
N PHE A 518 4.06 -5.71 -24.08
CA PHE A 518 3.27 -4.96 -25.05
C PHE A 518 1.81 -5.34 -24.93
N MET A 519 0.90 -4.43 -25.27
CA MET A 519 -0.52 -4.72 -25.42
C MET A 519 -0.96 -4.28 -26.81
N ILE A 520 -1.72 -5.13 -27.49
CA ILE A 520 -2.37 -4.80 -28.76
C ILE A 520 -3.85 -5.14 -28.58
N ALA A 521 -4.71 -4.14 -28.75
CA ALA A 521 -6.15 -4.31 -28.67
C ALA A 521 -6.84 -3.67 -29.88
N LEU A 522 -7.82 -4.36 -30.46
CA LEU A 522 -8.71 -3.85 -31.49
C LEU A 522 -10.14 -4.18 -31.08
N THR A 523 -10.78 -3.25 -30.38
CA THR A 523 -12.08 -3.47 -29.73
C THR A 523 -13.21 -2.76 -30.45
N ASP A 524 -14.37 -3.40 -30.56
CA ASP A 524 -15.62 -2.74 -30.92
C ASP A 524 -16.12 -1.91 -29.73
N VAL A 525 -16.34 -0.61 -29.95
CA VAL A 525 -16.75 0.37 -28.92
C VAL A 525 -18.11 0.99 -29.22
N SER A 526 -18.87 0.41 -30.16
CA SER A 526 -20.10 0.98 -30.69
C SER A 526 -21.23 1.06 -29.64
N ALA A 527 -21.84 2.24 -29.52
CA ALA A 527 -23.16 2.44 -28.93
C ALA A 527 -24.06 3.12 -29.99
N ASN A 528 -24.64 2.33 -30.89
CA ASN A 528 -25.65 2.68 -31.91
C ASN A 528 -25.57 4.08 -32.58
N GLY A 529 -25.16 4.11 -33.84
CA GLY A 529 -25.10 5.33 -34.67
C GLY A 529 -25.26 5.05 -36.17
N GLU A 530 -24.74 5.95 -37.00
CA GLU A 530 -24.83 5.94 -38.48
C GLU A 530 -23.79 5.01 -39.17
N PHE A 531 -22.85 4.45 -38.41
CA PHE A 531 -21.88 3.45 -38.86
C PHE A 531 -22.23 2.08 -38.29
N ASP A 532 -21.85 1.00 -39.00
CA ASP A 532 -22.13 -0.36 -38.56
C ASP A 532 -21.28 -0.77 -37.35
N LYS A 533 -20.01 -0.31 -37.31
CA LYS A 533 -19.11 -0.51 -36.17
C LYS A 533 -18.18 0.69 -35.95
N GLU A 534 -17.95 1.04 -34.70
CA GLU A 534 -16.82 1.85 -34.24
C GLU A 534 -15.77 0.94 -33.62
N LEU A 535 -14.56 0.96 -34.18
CA LEU A 535 -13.43 0.16 -33.72
C LEU A 535 -12.38 1.06 -33.10
N ARG A 536 -11.73 0.60 -32.04
CA ARG A 536 -10.62 1.28 -31.39
C ARG A 536 -9.39 0.39 -31.39
N LEU A 537 -8.31 0.86 -31.99
CA LEU A 537 -6.98 0.28 -31.89
C LEU A 537 -6.22 0.95 -30.75
N ASP A 538 -5.63 0.16 -29.84
CA ASP A 538 -4.78 0.63 -28.76
C ASP A 538 -3.53 -0.25 -28.66
N ILE A 539 -2.37 0.34 -28.95
CA ILE A 539 -1.05 -0.29 -28.87
C ILE A 539 -0.28 0.36 -27.72
N LYS A 540 0.05 -0.43 -26.69
CA LYS A 540 0.79 0.03 -25.50
C LYS A 540 2.09 -0.75 -25.32
N GLY A 541 3.04 -0.14 -24.61
CA GLY A 541 4.34 -0.73 -24.30
C GLY A 541 5.42 -0.52 -25.36
N ILE A 542 5.08 0.11 -26.49
CA ILE A 542 6.04 0.56 -27.51
C ILE A 542 6.21 2.08 -27.37
N ASP A 543 7.46 2.56 -27.31
CA ASP A 543 7.73 4.00 -27.30
C ASP A 543 7.08 4.68 -28.52
N ARG A 544 6.46 5.85 -28.30
CA ARG A 544 5.69 6.54 -29.34
C ARG A 544 6.54 6.91 -30.55
N ASN A 545 7.81 7.28 -30.37
CA ASN A 545 8.69 7.61 -31.50
C ASN A 545 9.07 6.35 -32.28
N THR A 546 9.29 5.25 -31.58
CA THR A 546 9.53 3.95 -32.23
C THR A 546 8.31 3.51 -33.03
N LEU A 547 7.10 3.60 -32.46
CA LEU A 547 5.87 3.21 -33.14
C LEU A 547 5.55 4.09 -34.36
N ASN A 548 5.89 5.39 -34.30
CA ASN A 548 5.76 6.29 -35.46
C ASN A 548 6.72 5.94 -36.61
N ASN A 549 7.79 5.17 -36.33
CA ASN A 549 8.72 4.65 -37.34
C ASN A 549 8.38 3.19 -37.73
N CYS A 550 7.20 2.70 -37.34
CA CYS A 550 6.67 1.41 -37.75
C CYS A 550 5.49 1.61 -38.70
N THR A 551 5.32 0.66 -39.60
CA THR A 551 4.08 0.51 -40.35
C THR A 551 3.13 -0.40 -39.56
N VAL A 552 1.94 0.10 -39.21
CA VAL A 552 0.87 -0.68 -38.58
C VAL A 552 -0.21 -0.96 -39.61
N GLU A 553 -0.34 -2.21 -40.03
CA GLU A 553 -1.37 -2.67 -40.95
C GLU A 553 -2.46 -3.42 -40.19
N VAL A 554 -3.72 -3.13 -40.51
CA VAL A 554 -4.89 -3.82 -39.94
C VAL A 554 -5.62 -4.53 -41.07
N TYR A 555 -5.95 -5.79 -40.82
CA TYR A 555 -6.69 -6.68 -41.70
C TYR A 555 -7.96 -7.10 -40.97
N MET A 556 -9.12 -6.93 -41.58
CA MET A 556 -10.40 -7.31 -40.97
C MET A 556 -11.23 -8.12 -41.94
N ASN A 557 -11.78 -9.21 -41.45
CA ASN A 557 -12.70 -10.02 -42.22
C ASN A 557 -14.07 -9.34 -42.26
N VAL A 558 -14.63 -9.22 -43.46
CA VAL A 558 -15.90 -8.55 -43.72
C VAL A 558 -16.82 -9.43 -44.56
N ASP A 559 -18.13 -9.14 -44.54
CA ASP A 559 -19.11 -9.91 -45.30
C ASP A 559 -18.91 -9.72 -46.82
N GLN A 560 -18.79 -10.83 -47.54
CA GLN A 560 -18.63 -10.87 -49.00
C GLN A 560 -19.89 -10.43 -49.75
N GLN A 561 -21.06 -10.34 -49.09
CA GLN A 561 -22.32 -9.97 -49.73
C GLN A 561 -22.53 -8.46 -49.88
N VAL A 562 -21.67 -7.65 -49.24
CA VAL A 562 -21.76 -6.19 -49.22
C VAL A 562 -20.39 -5.58 -49.50
N CYS A 563 -20.37 -4.34 -50.00
CA CYS A 563 -19.16 -3.54 -50.07
C CYS A 563 -18.88 -2.94 -48.69
N ASN A 564 -17.61 -2.86 -48.30
CA ASN A 564 -17.20 -2.37 -46.99
C ASN A 564 -16.21 -1.20 -47.15
N ALA A 565 -16.38 -0.15 -46.37
CA ALA A 565 -15.48 0.99 -46.32
C ALA A 565 -15.06 1.29 -44.88
N ILE A 566 -13.77 1.59 -44.69
CA ILE A 566 -13.21 2.01 -43.41
C ILE A 566 -12.84 3.48 -43.46
N TYR A 567 -13.24 4.19 -42.41
CA TYR A 567 -13.00 5.60 -42.23
C TYR A 567 -12.23 5.86 -40.94
N VAL A 568 -11.51 6.97 -40.95
CA VAL A 568 -11.00 7.64 -39.76
C VAL A 568 -11.66 9.00 -39.68
N GLN A 569 -12.00 9.44 -38.48
CA GLN A 569 -12.37 10.83 -38.26
C GLN A 569 -11.11 11.67 -38.06
N ASP A 570 -10.95 12.73 -38.84
CA ASP A 570 -9.90 13.72 -38.62
C ASP A 570 -10.21 14.48 -37.32
N PRO A 571 -9.31 14.47 -36.33
CA PRO A 571 -9.57 15.13 -35.05
C PRO A 571 -9.60 16.66 -35.13
N ASP A 572 -9.01 17.26 -36.18
CA ASP A 572 -8.95 18.73 -36.34
C ASP A 572 -10.15 19.26 -37.13
N THR A 573 -10.65 18.50 -38.11
CA THR A 573 -11.79 18.92 -38.96
C THR A 573 -13.10 18.23 -38.62
N GLU A 574 -13.07 17.18 -37.80
CA GLU A 574 -14.19 16.26 -37.52
C GLU A 574 -14.77 15.55 -38.76
N GLU A 575 -14.15 15.71 -39.93
CA GLU A 575 -14.56 15.06 -41.17
C GLU A 575 -14.09 13.60 -41.24
N TYR A 576 -14.88 12.76 -41.91
CA TYR A 576 -14.53 11.36 -42.12
C TYR A 576 -13.70 11.19 -43.40
N ALA A 577 -12.44 10.77 -43.24
CA ALA A 577 -11.57 10.41 -44.33
C ALA A 577 -11.59 8.89 -44.55
N MET A 578 -11.77 8.47 -45.80
CA MET A 578 -11.71 7.04 -46.16
C MET A 578 -10.27 6.54 -46.12
N LEU A 579 -10.04 5.47 -45.37
CA LEU A 579 -8.75 4.77 -45.33
C LEU A 579 -8.66 3.63 -46.34
N SER A 580 -9.74 2.88 -46.53
CA SER A 580 -9.75 1.72 -47.43
C SER A 580 -11.17 1.26 -47.77
N THR A 581 -11.29 0.47 -48.84
CA THR A 581 -12.53 -0.16 -49.31
C THR A 581 -12.28 -1.58 -49.77
N ALA A 582 -13.24 -2.46 -49.53
CA ALA A 582 -13.29 -3.82 -50.03
C ALA A 582 -14.60 -4.00 -50.82
N GLU A 583 -14.49 -4.13 -52.15
CA GLU A 583 -15.63 -4.40 -53.02
C GLU A 583 -15.83 -5.92 -53.13
N TYR A 584 -16.75 -6.46 -52.33
CA TYR A 584 -17.05 -7.91 -52.27
C TYR A 584 -15.82 -8.79 -51.95
N ASP A 585 -14.75 -8.21 -51.39
CA ASP A 585 -13.58 -8.93 -50.89
C ASP A 585 -13.85 -9.37 -49.44
N PRO A 586 -13.58 -10.64 -49.06
CA PRO A 586 -13.69 -11.08 -47.68
C PRO A 586 -12.83 -10.33 -46.67
N GLN A 587 -11.84 -9.55 -47.11
CA GLN A 587 -10.93 -8.86 -46.21
C GLN A 587 -10.65 -7.42 -46.64
N ILE A 588 -10.78 -6.50 -45.69
CA ILE A 588 -10.31 -5.12 -45.85
C ILE A 588 -8.95 -4.95 -45.19
N LYS A 589 -8.05 -4.24 -45.87
CA LYS A 589 -6.70 -3.91 -45.40
C LYS A 589 -6.51 -2.40 -45.36
N PHE A 590 -5.96 -1.86 -44.28
CA PHE A 590 -5.61 -0.44 -44.16
C PHE A 590 -4.43 -0.21 -43.22
N THR A 591 -3.83 0.98 -43.28
CA THR A 591 -2.76 1.42 -42.37
C THR A 591 -3.33 2.29 -41.26
N ALA A 592 -2.80 2.14 -40.05
CA ALA A 592 -3.31 2.74 -38.83
C ALA A 592 -2.20 3.40 -37.99
N GLY A 593 -2.60 4.29 -37.08
CA GLY A 593 -1.77 4.76 -35.97
C GLY A 593 -1.89 3.88 -34.73
N GLY A 594 -1.01 4.08 -33.75
CA GLY A 594 -0.97 3.26 -32.52
C GLY A 594 -2.13 3.42 -31.54
N ASN A 595 -2.84 4.54 -31.60
CA ASN A 595 -4.07 4.78 -30.83
C ASN A 595 -5.02 5.57 -31.70
N GLN A 596 -6.01 4.90 -32.27
CA GLN A 596 -6.88 5.48 -33.29
C GLN A 596 -8.24 4.80 -33.31
N LYS A 597 -9.26 5.58 -33.66
CA LYS A 597 -10.63 5.12 -33.87
C LYS A 597 -10.92 4.99 -35.36
N PHE A 598 -11.66 3.96 -35.71
CA PHE A 598 -12.09 3.67 -37.07
C PHE A 598 -13.58 3.40 -37.11
N TYR A 599 -14.17 3.67 -38.27
CA TYR A 599 -15.59 3.48 -38.49
C TYR A 599 -15.79 2.60 -39.71
N LEU A 600 -16.54 1.51 -39.55
CA LEU A 600 -16.89 0.59 -40.63
C LEU A 600 -18.30 0.91 -41.14
N LEU A 601 -18.42 1.01 -42.47
CA LEU A 601 -19.68 1.14 -43.17
C LEU A 601 -19.81 0.08 -44.26
N SER A 602 -20.93 -0.62 -44.25
CA SER A 602 -21.29 -1.66 -45.21
C SER A 602 -22.43 -1.17 -46.09
N TYR A 603 -22.35 -1.43 -47.40
CA TYR A 603 -23.33 -0.94 -48.36
C TYR A 603 -23.49 -1.91 -49.54
N THR A 604 -24.71 -2.00 -50.09
CA THR A 604 -25.05 -2.91 -51.21
C THR A 604 -25.27 -2.20 -52.54
N THR A 605 -25.34 -0.87 -52.54
CA THR A 605 -25.62 0.00 -53.69
C THR A 605 -24.54 1.08 -53.82
N ASP A 606 -24.85 2.27 -54.34
CA ASP A 606 -23.90 3.38 -54.27
C ASP A 606 -23.57 3.71 -52.81
N ARG A 607 -22.32 4.13 -52.58
CA ARG A 607 -21.83 4.49 -51.25
C ARG A 607 -22.72 5.59 -50.66
N PRO A 608 -23.26 5.42 -49.44
CA PRO A 608 -24.04 6.46 -48.78
C PRO A 608 -23.23 7.75 -48.65
N GLU A 609 -23.89 8.90 -48.73
CA GLU A 609 -23.26 10.16 -48.32
C GLU A 609 -22.84 10.04 -46.85
N LEU A 610 -21.62 10.50 -46.56
CA LEU A 610 -21.10 10.50 -45.20
C LEU A 610 -21.97 11.39 -44.31
N PRO A 611 -22.10 11.08 -43.01
CA PRO A 611 -22.62 12.03 -42.05
C PRO A 611 -21.92 13.37 -42.20
N GLU A 612 -22.69 14.45 -42.37
CA GLU A 612 -22.13 15.79 -42.19
C GLU A 612 -21.58 15.87 -40.77
N ALA A 613 -20.40 16.49 -40.61
CA ALA A 613 -19.80 16.71 -39.29
C ALA A 613 -20.90 17.23 -38.37
N SER A 614 -21.17 16.49 -37.28
CA SER A 614 -22.21 16.92 -36.36
C SER A 614 -21.83 18.32 -35.92
N ASP A 615 -22.73 19.28 -36.12
CA ASP A 615 -22.58 20.66 -35.68
C ASP A 615 -22.69 20.68 -34.14
N LYS A 616 -21.79 19.95 -33.47
CA LYS A 616 -21.49 20.00 -32.05
C LYS A 616 -20.34 20.97 -31.85
N GLY A 617 -20.43 22.13 -32.49
CA GLY A 617 -19.91 23.32 -31.83
C GLY A 617 -20.52 23.32 -30.42
N MET A 618 -19.68 23.21 -29.38
CA MET A 618 -20.08 23.43 -27.99
C MET A 618 -21.08 24.58 -27.97
N SER A 619 -22.29 24.30 -27.50
CA SER A 619 -23.34 25.30 -27.51
C SER A 619 -22.81 26.54 -26.79
N THR A 620 -23.23 27.74 -27.19
CA THR A 620 -22.87 28.99 -26.49
C THR A 620 -23.14 28.92 -24.98
N PHE A 621 -23.99 27.97 -24.56
CA PHE A 621 -24.29 27.61 -23.17
C PHE A 621 -23.10 26.93 -22.45
N ASP A 622 -22.33 26.08 -23.12
CA ASP A 622 -21.18 25.38 -22.55
C ASP A 622 -19.98 26.32 -22.32
N TYR A 623 -19.76 27.27 -23.24
CA TYR A 623 -18.78 28.35 -23.02
C TYR A 623 -19.18 29.24 -21.84
N ALA A 624 -20.47 29.56 -21.70
CA ALA A 624 -20.97 30.33 -20.57
C ALA A 624 -20.82 29.56 -19.24
N LEU A 625 -21.05 28.24 -19.25
CA LEU A 625 -20.89 27.39 -18.07
C LEU A 625 -19.43 27.25 -17.64
N VAL A 626 -18.52 26.98 -18.59
CA VAL A 626 -17.07 26.90 -18.31
C VAL A 626 -16.54 28.25 -17.86
N ALA A 627 -16.94 29.36 -18.49
CA ALA A 627 -16.56 30.70 -18.06
C ALA A 627 -17.12 31.04 -16.66
N ALA A 628 -18.34 30.61 -16.33
CA ALA A 628 -18.91 30.78 -14.99
C ALA A 628 -18.16 29.96 -13.94
N ILE A 629 -17.78 28.72 -14.24
CA ILE A 629 -16.98 27.85 -13.35
C ILE A 629 -15.59 28.47 -13.11
N VAL A 630 -14.93 28.95 -14.16
CA VAL A 630 -13.62 29.63 -14.07
C VAL A 630 -13.75 30.94 -13.27
N ALA A 631 -14.81 31.71 -13.46
CA ALA A 631 -15.06 32.93 -12.70
C ALA A 631 -15.33 32.65 -11.21
N VAL A 632 -16.12 31.62 -10.89
CA VAL A 632 -16.37 31.20 -9.51
C VAL A 632 -15.08 30.70 -8.85
N LEU A 633 -14.28 29.89 -9.55
CA LEU A 633 -12.97 29.45 -9.05
C LEU A 633 -12.02 30.62 -8.82
N ALA A 634 -11.95 31.59 -9.75
CA ALA A 634 -11.13 32.77 -9.59
C ALA A 634 -11.57 33.64 -8.40
N VAL A 635 -12.88 33.81 -8.20
CA VAL A 635 -13.44 34.51 -7.03
C VAL A 635 -13.16 33.75 -5.74
N THR A 636 -13.25 32.43 -5.75
CA THR A 636 -12.99 31.58 -4.58
C THR A 636 -11.51 31.60 -4.20
N VAL A 637 -10.61 31.51 -5.18
CA VAL A 637 -9.16 31.64 -4.98
C VAL A 637 -8.79 33.04 -4.51
N TYR A 638 -9.40 34.09 -5.06
CA TYR A 638 -9.20 35.46 -4.60
C TYR A 638 -9.68 35.65 -3.16
N ALA A 639 -10.87 35.16 -2.82
CA ALA A 639 -11.42 35.21 -1.47
C ALA A 639 -10.52 34.45 -0.47
N LEU A 640 -10.05 33.25 -0.82
CA LEU A 640 -9.09 32.49 -0.04
C LEU A 640 -7.76 33.25 0.13
N PHE A 641 -7.24 33.88 -0.93
CA PHE A 641 -6.01 34.68 -0.85
C PHE A 641 -6.17 35.93 0.03
N THR A 642 -7.34 36.57 0.02
CA THR A 642 -7.60 37.73 0.88
C THR A 642 -7.88 37.33 2.33
N MET A 643 -8.53 36.18 2.58
CA MET A 643 -8.75 35.65 3.93
C MET A 643 -7.48 35.08 4.58
N MET A 644 -6.44 34.77 3.80
CA MET A 644 -5.11 34.42 4.32
C MET A 644 -4.22 35.64 4.58
N ARG A 645 -4.69 36.85 4.27
CA ARG A 645 -3.91 38.10 4.39
C ARG A 645 -4.44 39.06 5.47
N ASP A 646 -5.63 38.78 5.99
CA ASP A 646 -6.14 39.28 7.28
C ASP A 646 -5.97 38.19 8.35
#